data_AF-A0A3C1Q593-F1
#
_entry.id   AF-A0A3C1Q593-F1
#
_cell.length_a   1.000
_cell.length_b   1.000
_cell.length_c   1.000
_cell.angle_alpha   90.00
_cell.angle_beta   90.00
_cell.angle_gamma   90.00
#
_symmetry.space_group_name_H-M   'P 1'
#
loop_
_entity.id
_entity.type
_entity.pdbx_description
1 polymer ?
#
loop_
_entity_poly.entity_id
_entity_poly.type
_entity_poly.pdbx_seq_one_letter_code
_entity_poly.pdbx_strand_id
1 'polypeptide(L)'
;MKNGPLMALALLSLTSLTAQVLPPTSVPVNKTKTPLLTKQLDQLAQHDLQANFRLFLKYSAKADFIVKFGDHPIKVPAGEKVTTDFTFEHLPNSSALIHLSTSGDPTTKRIEVPGSLASDGNIAFKPRPGKDFPMDKAFTLMARFTTTTEKGTLVALAPANGKWERGGKTLFIQDGRLSYDVGWEGMVQGEGLVNDGKEHLAALVGDHEGNVTLYLDGKKVAGANDLTSKDKEGHTLKVGSTTKDFGGDFEDGSIEQVLFWKRSLSEKEISTAARKKIDELNTPDFHWKKPGDSTNNQLNLVETGTHPGYGTIVSLEKNKGITIHEAWMQPLETSDHREIVRAWDKNSLKRGQEIYNQLCITCHGSDKKEGSIPIALKFHEGKFKNGHDPFRMYQTITKGYGMMMPMPQFSTRQKYDVIHYIRQEYLKKHNPSQLSKIEDSYLDNLPRGISQLDEKESKKTPPPYKMMDFGNHLFWTYQIEPGPLDTNVNIAQKGLAIRLDPGLGGISKGNSWAIYDHDTMRLAAIYTGDQFVNWKGIAFDGSHGTHTSIVGERILTNPDRPGWAHPETGSWTPIRVKGKDGRLFGPLPKDWVTFKGIFLGKSGTAIQYLVGETVITETFLNTPDKGVFHRLIQVGAGKSKLKMRVGKATEKLPNKNYVIEDGSLCRIFEPSSQALLLHTIDGTIIEENSS
;
A
#
# COMPACT_ATOMS: atom_id res chain seq x y z
N MET A 1 -40.61 46.57 -58.23
CA MET A 1 -40.14 47.59 -57.25
C MET A 1 -40.98 47.39 -55.99
N LYS A 2 -40.51 47.06 -54.79
CA LYS A 2 -39.20 47.22 -54.12
C LYS A 2 -38.89 45.97 -53.27
N ASN A 3 -37.60 45.76 -53.07
CA ASN A 3 -36.94 44.63 -52.41
C ASN A 3 -37.29 44.52 -50.91
N GLY A 4 -37.61 43.31 -50.45
CA GLY A 4 -37.51 42.90 -49.04
C GLY A 4 -36.16 42.22 -48.79
N PRO A 5 -35.54 42.38 -47.61
CA PRO A 5 -34.16 41.92 -47.41
C PRO A 5 -34.13 40.40 -47.21
N LEU A 6 -33.28 39.72 -47.98
CA LEU A 6 -32.82 38.37 -47.67
C LEU A 6 -32.03 38.41 -46.36
N MET A 7 -32.52 37.72 -45.34
CA MET A 7 -31.79 37.48 -44.10
C MET A 7 -30.76 36.39 -44.39
N ALA A 8 -29.50 36.77 -44.55
CA ALA A 8 -28.38 35.86 -44.69
C ALA A 8 -28.21 35.07 -43.39
N LEU A 9 -28.46 33.76 -43.44
CA LEU A 9 -28.14 32.84 -42.36
C LEU A 9 -26.61 32.72 -42.31
N ALA A 10 -25.97 33.47 -41.41
CA ALA A 10 -24.55 33.30 -41.14
C ALA A 10 -24.34 31.89 -40.58
N LEU A 11 -23.71 31.02 -41.37
CA LEU A 11 -23.08 29.81 -40.85
C LEU A 11 -22.02 30.27 -39.85
N LEU A 12 -22.38 30.21 -38.55
CA LEU A 12 -21.41 30.19 -37.47
C LEU A 12 -20.49 29.00 -37.74
N SER A 13 -19.28 29.30 -38.19
CA SER A 13 -18.18 28.35 -38.13
C SER A 13 -18.07 27.92 -36.67
N LEU A 14 -18.39 26.65 -36.40
CA LEU A 14 -17.99 26.00 -35.17
C LEU A 14 -16.46 26.10 -35.14
N THR A 15 -15.96 27.10 -34.42
CA THR A 15 -14.57 27.11 -34.00
C THR A 15 -14.37 25.79 -33.26
N SER A 16 -13.55 24.94 -33.84
CA SER A 16 -13.05 23.73 -33.20
C SER A 16 -12.56 24.15 -31.82
N LEU A 17 -13.27 23.74 -30.76
CA LEU A 17 -12.71 23.74 -29.42
C LEU A 17 -11.48 22.85 -29.49
N THR A 18 -10.32 23.45 -29.71
CA THR A 18 -9.05 22.80 -29.47
C THR A 18 -9.04 22.50 -27.99
N ALA A 19 -9.19 21.21 -27.65
CA ALA A 19 -9.08 20.74 -26.28
C ALA A 19 -7.76 21.31 -25.72
N GLN A 20 -7.86 22.18 -24.71
CA GLN A 20 -6.70 22.75 -24.04
C GLN A 20 -5.82 21.59 -23.59
N VAL A 21 -4.62 21.51 -24.18
CA VAL A 21 -3.63 20.50 -23.77
C VAL A 21 -3.19 20.89 -22.37
N LEU A 22 -3.64 20.11 -21.38
CA LEU A 22 -3.23 20.30 -19.99
C LEU A 22 -1.70 20.27 -19.90
N PRO A 23 -1.09 21.19 -19.13
CA PRO A 23 0.36 21.22 -18.98
C PRO A 23 0.85 19.88 -18.42
N PRO A 24 1.99 19.36 -18.90
CA PRO A 24 2.51 18.09 -18.44
C PRO A 24 2.82 18.16 -16.93
N THR A 25 2.37 17.16 -16.17
CA THR A 25 2.71 17.01 -14.75
C THR A 25 4.05 16.33 -14.54
N SER A 26 4.62 15.77 -15.61
CA SER A 26 5.93 15.12 -15.60
C SER A 26 7.01 16.04 -16.16
N VAL A 27 8.20 15.98 -15.56
CA VAL A 27 9.40 16.65 -16.08
C VAL A 27 10.43 15.62 -16.57
N PRO A 28 11.12 15.88 -17.70
CA PRO A 28 12.25 15.05 -18.13
C PRO A 28 13.37 15.03 -17.09
N VAL A 29 14.12 13.93 -17.01
CA VAL A 29 15.19 13.72 -16.01
C VAL A 29 16.24 14.84 -16.04
N ASN A 30 16.62 15.36 -17.21
CA ASN A 30 17.58 16.46 -17.30
C ASN A 30 17.06 17.79 -16.72
N LYS A 31 15.74 17.96 -16.57
CA LYS A 31 15.12 19.12 -15.96
C LYS A 31 15.03 19.02 -14.44
N THR A 32 15.40 17.90 -13.83
CA THR A 32 15.53 17.77 -12.37
C THR A 32 16.88 18.25 -11.85
N LYS A 33 17.77 18.70 -12.75
CA LYS A 33 19.12 19.15 -12.41
C LYS A 33 19.24 20.67 -12.45
N THR A 34 19.89 21.22 -11.43
CA THR A 34 20.28 22.63 -11.36
C THR A 34 21.74 22.76 -11.78
N PRO A 35 22.06 23.41 -12.91
CA PRO A 35 23.45 23.57 -13.36
C PRO A 35 24.21 24.50 -12.41
N LEU A 36 25.45 24.13 -12.10
CA LEU A 36 26.38 24.91 -11.27
C LEU A 36 27.64 25.36 -12.00
N LEU A 37 27.78 25.02 -13.28
CA LEU A 37 28.92 25.46 -14.08
C LEU A 37 28.82 26.97 -14.35
N THR A 38 29.93 27.69 -14.18
CA THR A 38 30.03 29.14 -14.48
C THR A 38 31.01 29.41 -15.61
N LYS A 39 31.10 30.67 -16.05
CA LYS A 39 32.16 31.12 -16.98
C LYS A 39 33.56 31.04 -16.36
N GLN A 40 33.66 31.11 -15.04
CA GLN A 40 34.90 30.90 -14.29
C GLN A 40 35.04 29.42 -13.98
N LEU A 41 35.96 28.75 -14.69
CA LEU A 41 36.08 27.29 -14.66
C LEU A 41 36.68 26.75 -13.36
N ASP A 42 37.03 27.61 -12.41
CA ASP A 42 37.53 27.28 -11.08
C ASP A 42 36.48 27.56 -9.97
N GLN A 43 35.24 27.88 -10.33
CA GLN A 43 34.17 28.23 -9.38
C GLN A 43 32.82 27.60 -9.75
N LEU A 44 31.99 27.38 -8.72
CA LEU A 44 30.59 26.97 -8.86
C LEU A 44 29.65 28.18 -8.81
N ALA A 45 28.49 28.04 -9.45
CA ALA A 45 27.44 29.06 -9.41
C ALA A 45 26.92 29.20 -7.98
N GLN A 46 26.59 30.45 -7.60
CA GLN A 46 25.90 30.70 -6.35
C GLN A 46 24.49 30.09 -6.38
N HIS A 47 24.04 29.61 -5.22
CA HIS A 47 22.72 29.03 -5.04
C HIS A 47 22.26 29.21 -3.58
N ASP A 48 20.95 29.15 -3.36
CA ASP A 48 20.36 29.18 -2.02
C ASP A 48 20.67 27.89 -1.25
N LEU A 49 20.51 27.90 0.08
CA LEU A 49 20.67 26.71 0.93
C LEU A 49 19.93 25.50 0.35
N GLN A 50 20.61 24.37 0.24
CA GLN A 50 20.05 23.10 -0.21
C GLN A 50 20.23 22.03 0.87
N ALA A 51 19.27 21.11 0.95
CA ALA A 51 19.36 19.89 1.74
C ALA A 51 18.97 18.68 0.88
N ASN A 52 19.42 17.48 1.27
CA ASN A 52 19.06 16.21 0.63
C ASN A 52 19.27 16.25 -0.89
N PHE A 53 20.51 16.44 -1.34
CA PHE A 53 20.84 16.59 -2.75
C PHE A 53 22.04 15.74 -3.17
N ARG A 54 22.07 15.39 -4.46
CA ARG A 54 23.25 14.88 -5.15
C ARG A 54 23.96 16.03 -5.84
N LEU A 55 25.28 16.12 -5.67
CA LEU A 55 26.16 17.03 -6.40
C LEU A 55 27.09 16.21 -7.28
N PHE A 56 27.13 16.53 -8.57
CA PHE A 56 28.04 15.91 -9.52
C PHE A 56 29.05 16.94 -10.03
N LEU A 57 30.31 16.54 -10.09
CA LEU A 57 31.40 17.32 -10.65
C LEU A 57 32.18 16.49 -11.66
N LYS A 58 32.48 17.07 -12.83
CA LYS A 58 33.50 16.58 -13.76
C LYS A 58 34.57 17.64 -13.88
N TYR A 59 35.82 17.29 -13.62
CA TYR A 59 36.90 18.29 -13.55
C TYR A 59 38.26 17.74 -14.00
N SER A 60 39.20 18.65 -14.25
CA SER A 60 40.62 18.38 -14.32
C SER A 60 41.34 19.24 -13.28
N ALA A 61 42.17 18.63 -12.42
CA ALA A 61 42.89 19.33 -11.36
C ALA A 61 44.34 18.83 -11.26
N LYS A 62 45.29 19.75 -11.12
CA LYS A 62 46.72 19.43 -10.97
C LYS A 62 47.12 18.96 -9.57
N ALA A 63 46.32 19.29 -8.57
CA ALA A 63 46.52 18.92 -7.17
C ALA A 63 45.15 18.69 -6.51
N ASP A 64 45.15 17.98 -5.39
CA ASP A 64 43.95 17.79 -4.58
C ASP A 64 43.37 19.14 -4.17
N PHE A 65 42.06 19.22 -4.05
CA PHE A 65 41.37 20.47 -3.74
C PHE A 65 40.21 20.26 -2.78
N ILE A 66 39.57 21.35 -2.36
CA ILE A 66 38.53 21.32 -1.34
C ILE A 66 37.20 21.78 -1.93
N VAL A 67 36.18 20.94 -1.74
CA VAL A 67 34.77 21.28 -1.90
C VAL A 67 34.21 21.56 -0.50
N LYS A 68 33.65 22.75 -0.29
CA LYS A 68 33.06 23.16 0.99
C LYS A 68 31.56 22.95 0.98
N PHE A 69 31.04 22.29 2.00
CA PHE A 69 29.61 22.20 2.32
C PHE A 69 29.38 23.09 3.55
N GLY A 70 29.04 24.36 3.32
CA GLY A 70 29.05 25.39 4.36
C GLY A 70 30.46 25.54 4.93
N ASP A 71 30.60 25.38 6.24
CA ASP A 71 31.89 25.43 6.93
C ASP A 71 32.65 24.09 6.95
N HIS A 72 32.15 23.07 6.25
CA HIS A 72 32.73 21.72 6.25
C HIS A 72 33.55 21.44 4.98
N PRO A 73 34.90 21.47 5.04
CA PRO A 73 35.76 21.21 3.89
C PRO A 73 35.93 19.71 3.61
N ILE A 74 35.72 19.30 2.36
CA ILE A 74 35.91 17.93 1.89
C ILE A 74 37.02 17.90 0.84
N LYS A 75 38.06 17.10 1.09
CA LYS A 75 39.20 16.94 0.18
C LYS A 75 38.84 16.00 -0.98
N VAL A 76 39.13 16.46 -2.20
CA VAL A 76 38.84 15.79 -3.46
C VAL A 76 40.15 15.57 -4.23
N PRO A 77 40.41 14.37 -4.79
CA PRO A 77 41.70 14.05 -5.40
C PRO A 77 41.94 14.79 -6.73
N ALA A 78 43.20 15.04 -7.04
CA ALA A 78 43.66 15.51 -8.34
C ALA A 78 43.38 14.49 -9.47
N GLY A 79 43.43 14.95 -10.72
CA GLY A 79 43.38 14.07 -11.89
C GLY A 79 42.85 14.76 -13.14
N GLU A 80 42.86 14.03 -14.26
CA GLU A 80 42.36 14.53 -15.55
C GLU A 80 40.97 13.95 -15.86
N LYS A 81 39.98 14.82 -16.14
CA LYS A 81 38.59 14.45 -16.45
C LYS A 81 37.95 13.50 -15.44
N VAL A 82 38.32 13.64 -14.17
CA VAL A 82 37.78 12.89 -13.05
C VAL A 82 36.31 13.27 -12.86
N THR A 83 35.45 12.28 -12.61
CA THR A 83 34.07 12.52 -12.17
C THR A 83 33.95 12.21 -10.69
N THR A 84 33.27 13.07 -9.95
CA THR A 84 32.99 12.89 -8.53
C THR A 84 31.51 13.10 -8.27
N ASP A 85 30.93 12.16 -7.53
CA ASP A 85 29.55 12.16 -7.09
C ASP A 85 29.50 12.31 -5.56
N PHE A 86 28.81 13.34 -5.10
CA PHE A 86 28.46 13.54 -3.70
C PHE A 86 26.97 13.30 -3.52
N THR A 87 26.59 12.65 -2.43
CA THR A 87 25.24 12.79 -1.86
C THR A 87 25.37 13.47 -0.50
N PHE A 88 24.57 14.50 -0.27
CA PHE A 88 24.44 15.17 1.00
C PHE A 88 23.06 14.83 1.56
N GLU A 89 23.02 14.05 2.63
CA GLU A 89 21.81 13.48 3.23
C GLU A 89 21.66 13.95 4.67
N HIS A 90 20.45 14.32 5.08
CA HIS A 90 20.14 14.65 6.45
C HIS A 90 18.69 14.29 6.78
N LEU A 91 18.53 13.44 7.79
CA LEU A 91 17.24 13.07 8.36
C LEU A 91 17.14 13.53 9.83
N PRO A 92 15.92 13.67 10.37
CA PRO A 92 15.72 13.92 11.80
C PRO A 92 16.43 12.87 12.68
N ASN A 93 16.97 13.34 13.80
CA ASN A 93 17.74 12.56 14.78
C ASN A 93 19.03 11.95 14.25
N SER A 94 19.61 12.54 13.21
CA SER A 94 20.92 12.15 12.68
C SER A 94 21.73 13.38 12.27
N SER A 95 23.06 13.29 12.39
CA SER A 95 23.96 14.23 11.72
C SER A 95 23.83 14.08 10.21
N ALA A 96 24.04 15.16 9.47
CA ALA A 96 24.13 15.10 8.02
C ALA A 96 25.33 14.24 7.59
N LEU A 97 25.18 13.58 6.46
CA LEU A 97 26.13 12.63 5.90
C LEU A 97 26.46 13.01 4.47
N ILE A 98 27.74 12.94 4.13
CA ILE A 98 28.25 13.08 2.78
C ILE A 98 28.77 11.73 2.32
N HIS A 99 28.22 11.20 1.22
CA HIS A 99 28.84 10.08 0.51
C HIS A 99 29.59 10.60 -0.70
N LEU A 100 30.88 10.32 -0.79
CA LEU A 100 31.77 10.74 -1.86
C LEU A 100 32.23 9.52 -2.65
N SER A 101 31.97 9.51 -3.96
CA SER A 101 32.51 8.53 -4.91
C SER A 101 33.25 9.23 -6.03
N THR A 102 34.43 8.73 -6.41
CA THR A 102 35.28 9.32 -7.45
C THR A 102 35.63 8.29 -8.51
N SER A 103 35.64 8.68 -9.80
CA SER A 103 35.99 7.77 -10.90
C SER A 103 37.39 7.18 -10.70
N GLY A 104 37.49 5.84 -10.77
CA GLY A 104 38.75 5.12 -10.58
C GLY A 104 39.05 4.74 -9.13
N ASP A 105 38.27 5.23 -8.16
CA ASP A 105 38.28 4.77 -6.77
C ASP A 105 36.99 3.96 -6.51
N PRO A 106 37.09 2.64 -6.27
CA PRO A 106 35.90 1.83 -6.00
C PRO A 106 35.31 2.09 -4.61
N THR A 107 36.00 2.87 -3.75
CA THR A 107 35.56 3.12 -2.38
C THR A 107 34.67 4.36 -2.31
N THR A 108 33.45 4.19 -1.78
CA THR A 108 32.62 5.33 -1.38
C THR A 108 33.00 5.75 0.03
N LYS A 109 33.47 6.99 0.18
CA LYS A 109 33.76 7.57 1.49
C LYS A 109 32.48 8.11 2.10
N ARG A 110 32.22 7.80 3.37
CA ARG A 110 31.09 8.35 4.14
C ARG A 110 31.64 9.28 5.22
N ILE A 111 31.20 10.53 5.19
CA ILE A 111 31.74 11.61 6.01
C ILE A 111 30.57 12.21 6.80
N GLU A 112 30.68 12.20 8.12
CA GLU A 112 29.70 12.86 9.00
C GLU A 112 29.99 14.36 9.05
N VAL A 113 28.93 15.18 9.05
CA VAL A 113 29.00 16.64 9.14
C VAL A 113 28.81 17.07 10.60
N PRO A 114 29.86 17.48 11.32
CA PRO A 114 29.73 17.83 12.74
C PRO A 114 28.78 19.01 12.97
N GLY A 115 28.08 19.02 14.11
CA GLY A 115 27.20 20.14 14.47
C GLY A 115 25.88 20.24 13.67
N SER A 116 25.62 19.29 12.78
CA SER A 116 24.40 19.26 11.94
C SER A 116 23.27 18.40 12.51
N LEU A 117 23.44 17.82 13.71
CA LEU A 117 22.46 16.95 14.35
C LEU A 117 21.19 17.72 14.72
N ALA A 118 20.09 17.52 13.98
CA ALA A 118 18.77 18.02 14.36
C ALA A 118 17.96 16.95 15.11
N SER A 119 17.64 17.18 16.39
CA SER A 119 16.78 16.28 17.17
C SER A 119 15.31 16.74 17.12
N ASP A 120 14.40 15.79 16.94
CA ASP A 120 12.94 15.96 17.11
C ASP A 120 12.46 15.61 18.54
N GLY A 121 13.38 15.34 19.47
CA GLY A 121 13.08 14.90 20.84
C GLY A 121 12.98 13.38 21.03
N ASN A 122 12.94 12.56 19.96
CA ASN A 122 13.08 11.10 20.05
C ASN A 122 14.56 10.68 19.94
N ILE A 123 15.24 10.65 21.09
CA ILE A 123 16.70 10.42 21.20
C ILE A 123 17.07 8.91 21.13
N ALA A 124 16.10 7.99 21.16
CA ALA A 124 16.34 6.55 21.12
C ALA A 124 16.73 6.04 19.72
N PHE A 125 17.65 5.07 19.66
CA PHE A 125 17.98 4.36 18.42
C PHE A 125 16.75 3.66 17.83
N LYS A 126 16.42 3.97 16.56
CA LYS A 126 15.36 3.26 15.83
C LYS A 126 15.91 1.95 15.27
N PRO A 127 15.33 0.78 15.58
CA PRO A 127 15.78 -0.51 15.06
C PRO A 127 15.91 -0.53 13.54
N ARG A 128 16.95 -1.21 13.03
CA ARG A 128 17.26 -1.29 11.59
C ARG A 128 17.05 -2.71 11.05
N PRO A 129 16.73 -2.91 9.76
CA PRO A 129 16.61 -4.24 9.17
C PRO A 129 17.88 -5.07 9.36
N GLY A 130 17.75 -6.32 9.80
CA GLY A 130 18.91 -7.17 10.11
C GLY A 130 19.75 -7.57 8.91
N LYS A 131 19.13 -7.64 7.72
CA LYS A 131 19.79 -7.95 6.44
C LYS A 131 20.99 -7.05 6.11
N ASP A 132 21.03 -5.84 6.67
CA ASP A 132 22.09 -4.86 6.41
C ASP A 132 23.33 -5.09 7.30
N PHE A 133 23.21 -5.97 8.30
CA PHE A 133 24.20 -6.30 9.32
C PHE A 133 24.51 -7.81 9.30
N PRO A 134 25.08 -8.34 8.20
CA PRO A 134 25.34 -9.76 8.09
C PRO A 134 26.37 -10.20 9.14
N MET A 135 25.92 -11.03 10.09
CA MET A 135 26.73 -11.62 11.15
C MET A 135 26.88 -13.13 10.97
N ASP A 136 26.47 -13.66 9.81
CA ASP A 136 26.71 -15.03 9.35
C ASP A 136 27.92 -15.16 8.39
N LYS A 137 28.70 -14.08 8.24
CA LYS A 137 29.93 -13.96 7.45
C LYS A 137 31.00 -13.22 8.26
N ALA A 138 32.13 -12.86 7.65
CA ALA A 138 33.09 -11.97 8.30
C ALA A 138 32.46 -10.60 8.64
N PHE A 139 32.59 -10.18 9.89
CA PHE A 139 32.06 -8.90 10.38
C PHE A 139 32.87 -8.36 11.54
N THR A 140 32.68 -7.07 11.85
CA THR A 140 33.12 -6.48 13.12
C THR A 140 32.01 -5.58 13.65
N LEU A 141 31.65 -5.76 14.91
CA LEU A 141 30.68 -4.94 15.63
C LEU A 141 31.38 -4.29 16.83
N MET A 142 31.25 -2.98 17.00
CA MET A 142 31.80 -2.26 18.14
C MET A 142 30.74 -1.44 18.87
N ALA A 143 30.87 -1.34 20.18
CA ALA A 143 30.08 -0.46 21.02
C ALA A 143 31.00 0.28 22.01
N ARG A 144 30.87 1.62 22.09
CA ARG A 144 31.42 2.41 23.20
C ARG A 144 30.33 2.65 24.22
N PHE A 145 30.63 2.38 25.48
CA PHE A 145 29.64 2.52 26.54
C PHE A 145 30.28 2.86 27.89
N THR A 146 29.47 3.40 28.79
CA THR A 146 29.75 3.57 30.22
C THR A 146 28.64 2.88 31.00
N THR A 147 28.95 2.19 32.09
CA THR A 147 27.92 1.50 32.88
C THR A 147 28.41 1.07 34.26
N THR A 148 27.47 0.86 35.18
CA THR A 148 27.66 0.23 36.48
C THR A 148 26.78 -1.02 36.67
N THR A 149 25.93 -1.36 35.69
CA THR A 149 25.09 -2.57 35.77
C THR A 149 25.86 -3.86 35.46
N GLU A 150 25.45 -4.94 36.12
CA GLU A 150 25.96 -6.30 35.87
C GLU A 150 25.28 -6.98 34.67
N LYS A 151 24.22 -6.39 34.11
CA LYS A 151 23.46 -6.95 32.98
C LYS A 151 22.94 -5.87 32.03
N GLY A 152 22.87 -6.17 30.74
CA GLY A 152 22.18 -5.32 29.76
C GLY A 152 22.72 -5.47 28.34
N THR A 153 21.84 -5.33 27.34
CA THR A 153 22.19 -5.50 25.92
C THR A 153 22.89 -4.27 25.34
N LEU A 154 24.08 -4.44 24.76
CA LEU A 154 24.73 -3.38 24.00
C LEU A 154 24.14 -3.29 22.59
N VAL A 155 24.22 -4.39 21.83
CA VAL A 155 23.72 -4.47 20.46
C VAL A 155 23.20 -5.88 20.18
N ALA A 156 22.04 -5.98 19.55
CA ALA A 156 21.43 -7.26 19.18
C ALA A 156 20.97 -7.28 17.73
N LEU A 157 21.17 -8.42 17.07
CA LEU A 157 20.51 -8.82 15.84
C LEU A 157 19.49 -9.90 16.22
N ALA A 158 18.25 -9.50 16.48
CA ALA A 158 17.24 -10.35 17.12
C ALA A 158 15.86 -10.14 16.50
N PRO A 159 14.85 -11.00 16.77
CA PRO A 159 13.49 -10.80 16.30
C PRO A 159 12.99 -9.37 16.57
N ALA A 160 12.35 -8.78 15.57
CA ALA A 160 11.73 -7.45 15.71
C ALA A 160 10.75 -7.43 16.90
N ASN A 161 9.94 -8.48 17.02
CA ASN A 161 8.98 -8.70 18.08
C ASN A 161 9.00 -10.19 18.49
N GLY A 162 8.52 -10.49 19.69
CA GLY A 162 8.39 -11.86 20.18
C GLY A 162 9.52 -12.30 21.10
N LYS A 163 9.68 -13.62 21.21
CA LYS A 163 10.61 -14.29 22.12
C LYS A 163 11.99 -14.49 21.48
N TRP A 164 13.00 -14.71 22.31
CA TRP A 164 14.33 -15.11 21.87
C TRP A 164 14.25 -16.38 21.04
N GLU A 165 15.01 -16.44 19.95
CA GLU A 165 14.98 -17.58 19.04
C GLU A 165 16.31 -17.91 18.38
N ARG A 166 16.32 -19.00 17.59
CA ARG A 166 17.52 -19.59 17.00
C ARG A 166 18.20 -18.57 16.13
N GLY A 167 19.49 -18.41 16.32
CA GLY A 167 20.29 -17.53 15.51
C GLY A 167 20.07 -16.03 15.75
N GLY A 168 19.32 -15.65 16.79
CA GLY A 168 19.46 -14.32 17.36
C GLY A 168 20.88 -14.15 17.85
N LYS A 169 21.48 -12.97 17.65
CA LYS A 169 22.86 -12.67 18.03
C LYS A 169 22.87 -11.45 18.92
N THR A 170 23.44 -11.54 20.12
CA THR A 170 23.40 -10.43 21.07
C THR A 170 24.76 -10.25 21.72
N LEU A 171 25.31 -9.03 21.62
CA LEU A 171 26.47 -8.55 22.38
C LEU A 171 25.93 -7.79 23.59
N PHE A 172 26.25 -8.25 24.79
CA PHE A 172 25.62 -7.80 26.02
C PHE A 172 26.56 -7.92 27.21
N ILE A 173 26.12 -7.40 28.34
CA ILE A 173 26.77 -7.53 29.63
C ILE A 173 26.02 -8.61 30.42
N GLN A 174 26.77 -9.54 30.99
CA GLN A 174 26.25 -10.54 31.92
C GLN A 174 27.29 -10.77 33.02
N ASP A 175 26.83 -10.77 34.28
CA ASP A 175 27.67 -10.87 35.47
C ASP A 175 28.81 -9.83 35.48
N GLY A 176 28.50 -8.62 34.98
CA GLY A 176 29.45 -7.50 34.86
C GLY A 176 30.52 -7.69 33.78
N ARG A 177 30.40 -8.69 32.91
CA ARG A 177 31.39 -9.04 31.88
C ARG A 177 30.78 -8.94 30.48
N LEU A 178 31.64 -8.70 29.49
CA LEU A 178 31.24 -8.68 28.08
C LEU A 178 30.92 -10.10 27.60
N SER A 179 29.72 -10.33 27.10
CA SER A 179 29.23 -11.61 26.60
C SER A 179 28.67 -11.49 25.19
N TYR A 180 28.78 -12.57 24.42
CA TYR A 180 28.14 -12.71 23.11
C TYR A 180 27.44 -14.06 23.00
N ASP A 181 26.16 -14.03 22.69
CA ASP A 181 25.31 -15.22 22.52
C ASP A 181 24.80 -15.32 21.07
N VAL A 182 24.77 -16.56 20.58
CA VAL A 182 24.04 -16.94 19.37
C VAL A 182 22.97 -17.96 19.78
N GLY A 183 21.70 -17.55 19.63
CA GLY A 183 20.55 -18.25 20.19
C GLY A 183 20.49 -19.73 19.78
N TRP A 184 20.50 -20.61 20.79
CA TRP A 184 20.57 -22.07 20.70
C TRP A 184 21.82 -22.66 20.01
N GLU A 185 22.84 -21.85 19.72
CA GLU A 185 24.16 -22.33 19.29
C GLU A 185 25.17 -22.26 20.46
N GLY A 186 25.16 -21.18 21.24
CA GLY A 186 25.98 -21.05 22.44
C GLY A 186 26.31 -19.61 22.82
N MET A 187 27.23 -19.46 23.78
CA MET A 187 27.68 -18.16 24.28
C MET A 187 29.19 -18.18 24.53
N VAL A 188 29.83 -17.03 24.36
CA VAL A 188 31.20 -16.74 24.81
C VAL A 188 31.19 -15.53 25.76
N GLN A 189 31.93 -15.61 26.86
CA GLN A 189 32.06 -14.52 27.84
C GLN A 189 33.53 -14.15 28.01
N GLY A 190 33.80 -12.84 28.01
CA GLY A 190 35.11 -12.25 28.17
C GLY A 190 35.60 -12.18 29.62
N GLU A 191 36.92 -12.16 29.77
CA GLU A 191 37.55 -11.76 31.02
C GLU A 191 37.52 -10.23 31.22
N GLY A 192 37.60 -9.78 32.48
CA GLY A 192 37.49 -8.36 32.86
C GLY A 192 36.07 -7.89 33.17
N LEU A 193 35.94 -7.04 34.19
CA LEU A 193 34.69 -6.36 34.54
C LEU A 193 34.57 -5.08 33.70
N VAL A 194 33.34 -4.77 33.29
CA VAL A 194 33.00 -3.57 32.49
C VAL A 194 32.05 -2.62 33.21
N ASN A 195 31.64 -2.97 34.43
CA ASN A 195 30.68 -2.24 35.25
C ASN A 195 31.35 -1.30 36.27
N ASP A 196 32.49 -0.71 35.91
CA ASP A 196 33.28 0.17 36.79
C ASP A 196 32.95 1.67 36.65
N GLY A 197 31.94 2.00 35.83
CA GLY A 197 31.51 3.37 35.54
C GLY A 197 32.41 4.13 34.56
N LYS A 198 33.46 3.52 34.02
CA LYS A 198 34.34 4.16 33.02
C LYS A 198 33.89 3.86 31.60
N GLU A 199 34.46 4.59 30.65
CA GLU A 199 34.25 4.34 29.22
C GLU A 199 35.01 3.08 28.81
N HIS A 200 34.28 2.15 28.18
CA HIS A 200 34.82 0.96 27.57
C HIS A 200 34.51 0.93 26.07
N LEU A 201 35.38 0.25 25.31
CA LEU A 201 35.14 -0.17 23.93
C LEU A 201 35.03 -1.71 23.88
N ALA A 202 33.82 -2.21 23.65
CA ALA A 202 33.61 -3.60 23.27
C ALA A 202 33.76 -3.74 21.75
N ALA A 203 34.50 -4.76 21.30
CA ALA A 203 34.51 -5.17 19.90
C ALA A 203 34.29 -6.68 19.77
N LEU A 204 33.42 -7.07 18.86
CA LEU A 204 33.13 -8.44 18.46
C LEU A 204 33.56 -8.60 17.00
N VAL A 205 34.49 -9.51 16.74
CA VAL A 205 34.99 -9.80 15.39
C VAL A 205 34.60 -11.23 15.02
N GLY A 206 33.85 -11.39 13.93
CA GLY A 206 33.56 -12.69 13.32
C GLY A 206 34.36 -12.88 12.03
N ASP A 207 34.79 -14.10 11.73
CA ASP A 207 35.43 -14.46 10.46
C ASP A 207 34.49 -15.25 9.52
N HIS A 208 35.03 -15.68 8.37
CA HIS A 208 34.26 -16.44 7.38
C HIS A 208 33.98 -17.90 7.77
N GLU A 209 34.69 -18.41 8.77
CA GLU A 209 34.55 -19.78 9.26
C GLU A 209 33.53 -19.87 10.40
N GLY A 210 33.11 -18.72 10.95
CA GLY A 210 32.18 -18.65 12.06
C GLY A 210 32.87 -18.55 13.42
N ASN A 211 34.18 -18.35 13.45
CA ASN A 211 34.89 -18.06 14.69
C ASN A 211 34.61 -16.61 15.10
N VAL A 212 34.46 -16.39 16.40
CA VAL A 212 34.26 -15.07 16.98
C VAL A 212 35.31 -14.76 18.04
N THR A 213 35.74 -13.50 18.09
CA THR A 213 36.68 -13.00 19.10
C THR A 213 36.11 -11.75 19.75
N LEU A 214 36.11 -11.73 21.08
CA LEU A 214 35.76 -10.57 21.90
C LEU A 214 37.02 -9.80 22.27
N TYR A 215 36.96 -8.49 22.10
CA TYR A 215 37.95 -7.54 22.57
C TYR A 215 37.32 -6.52 23.51
N LEU A 216 38.04 -6.18 24.57
CA LEU A 216 37.72 -5.10 25.49
C LEU A 216 38.90 -4.13 25.51
N ASP A 217 38.64 -2.85 25.22
CA ASP A 217 39.62 -1.77 25.26
C ASP A 217 40.90 -2.04 24.46
N GLY A 218 40.73 -2.68 23.31
CA GLY A 218 41.83 -3.01 22.40
C GLY A 218 42.51 -4.36 22.65
N LYS A 219 42.14 -5.09 23.71
CA LYS A 219 42.74 -6.37 24.09
C LYS A 219 41.76 -7.52 23.89
N LYS A 220 42.24 -8.65 23.37
CA LYS A 220 41.43 -9.88 23.29
C LYS A 220 41.08 -10.37 24.70
N VAL A 221 39.80 -10.63 24.96
CA VAL A 221 39.30 -11.11 26.25
C VAL A 221 38.62 -12.47 26.20
N ALA A 222 38.16 -12.91 25.02
CA ALA A 222 37.68 -14.28 24.79
C ALA A 222 37.56 -14.58 23.29
N GLY A 223 37.30 -15.83 22.94
CA GLY A 223 36.91 -16.25 21.61
C GLY A 223 36.26 -17.63 21.63
N ALA A 224 35.49 -17.93 20.59
CA ALA A 224 34.86 -19.23 20.39
C ALA A 224 34.91 -19.61 18.91
N ASN A 225 35.12 -20.89 18.65
CA ASN A 225 35.07 -21.44 17.31
C ASN A 225 33.63 -21.84 16.98
N ASP A 226 33.24 -21.74 15.70
CA ASP A 226 31.93 -22.15 15.19
C ASP A 226 30.71 -21.52 15.92
N LEU A 227 30.90 -20.39 16.62
CA LEU A 227 29.82 -19.69 17.31
C LEU A 227 29.11 -18.74 16.35
N THR A 228 28.36 -19.30 15.41
CA THR A 228 27.62 -18.58 14.38
C THR A 228 26.33 -19.28 13.98
N SER A 229 25.47 -18.59 13.25
CA SER A 229 24.29 -19.15 12.60
C SER A 229 23.95 -18.32 11.37
N LYS A 230 23.21 -18.90 10.42
CA LYS A 230 22.61 -18.11 9.33
C LYS A 230 21.77 -16.96 9.87
N ASP A 231 21.82 -15.83 9.19
CA ASP A 231 20.99 -14.67 9.54
C ASP A 231 19.54 -14.87 9.08
N LYS A 232 18.61 -14.27 9.82
CA LYS A 232 17.17 -14.39 9.58
C LYS A 232 16.59 -13.07 9.10
N GLU A 233 15.79 -13.14 8.04
CA GLU A 233 15.17 -11.96 7.39
C GLU A 233 14.26 -11.14 8.34
N GLY A 234 13.64 -11.80 9.34
CA GLY A 234 12.78 -11.16 10.33
C GLY A 234 13.51 -10.52 11.52
N HIS A 235 14.84 -10.62 11.58
CA HIS A 235 15.62 -10.01 12.66
C HIS A 235 15.94 -8.55 12.33
N THR A 236 16.15 -7.76 13.38
CA THR A 236 16.46 -6.34 13.33
C THR A 236 17.66 -6.05 14.21
N LEU A 237 18.54 -5.15 13.75
CA LEU A 237 19.56 -4.58 14.61
C LEU A 237 18.88 -3.64 15.63
N LYS A 238 19.19 -3.85 16.90
CA LYS A 238 18.77 -3.07 18.06
C LYS A 238 20.00 -2.62 18.83
N VAL A 239 19.93 -1.45 19.46
CA VAL A 239 20.96 -0.91 20.35
C VAL A 239 20.29 -0.69 21.71
N GLY A 240 20.94 -1.13 22.79
CA GLY A 240 20.42 -1.00 24.15
C GLY A 240 19.29 -1.97 24.52
N SER A 241 18.90 -2.89 23.64
CA SER A 241 17.76 -3.80 23.86
C SER A 241 17.84 -5.05 22.97
N THR A 242 17.14 -6.12 23.36
CA THR A 242 16.99 -7.36 22.56
C THR A 242 15.53 -7.84 22.51
N THR A 243 15.23 -9.11 22.78
CA THR A 243 13.86 -9.59 23.08
C THR A 243 13.59 -9.51 24.59
N LYS A 244 12.32 -9.39 24.97
CA LYS A 244 11.93 -9.14 26.39
C LYS A 244 12.32 -10.27 27.35
N ASP A 245 12.61 -11.45 26.83
CA ASP A 245 12.89 -12.68 27.56
C ASP A 245 14.38 -13.10 27.53
N PHE A 246 15.27 -12.27 26.99
CA PHE A 246 16.71 -12.56 26.93
C PHE A 246 17.54 -11.27 27.09
N GLY A 247 18.80 -11.36 27.55
CA GLY A 247 19.80 -10.28 27.59
C GLY A 247 19.54 -9.05 28.48
N GLY A 248 18.28 -8.67 28.69
CA GLY A 248 17.87 -7.45 29.38
C GLY A 248 18.12 -6.18 28.55
N ASP A 249 17.34 -5.15 28.83
CA ASP A 249 17.58 -3.82 28.26
C ASP A 249 18.74 -3.13 29.01
N PHE A 250 19.42 -2.23 28.32
CA PHE A 250 20.51 -1.44 28.89
C PHE A 250 19.94 -0.21 29.58
N GLU A 251 19.73 -0.32 30.89
CA GLU A 251 19.01 0.69 31.68
C GLU A 251 19.93 1.60 32.50
N ASP A 252 21.23 1.31 32.57
CA ASP A 252 22.21 2.05 33.39
C ASP A 252 23.46 2.44 32.59
N GLY A 253 23.79 3.74 32.65
CA GLY A 253 24.89 4.36 31.93
C GLY A 253 24.53 4.84 30.53
N SER A 254 25.45 4.76 29.59
CA SER A 254 25.23 5.20 28.20
C SER A 254 25.94 4.33 27.17
N ILE A 255 25.30 4.14 26.01
CA ILE A 255 25.95 3.65 24.79
C ILE A 255 26.18 4.86 23.90
N GLU A 256 27.43 5.28 23.76
CA GLU A 256 27.83 6.51 23.05
C GLU A 256 28.00 6.30 21.55
N GLN A 257 28.37 5.10 21.12
CA GLN A 257 28.69 4.82 19.72
C GLN A 257 28.51 3.34 19.41
N VAL A 258 27.95 3.04 18.23
CA VAL A 258 27.90 1.69 17.64
C VAL A 258 28.46 1.75 16.22
N LEU A 259 29.38 0.86 15.90
CA LEU A 259 30.03 0.76 14.59
C LEU A 259 29.92 -0.66 14.06
N PHE A 260 29.77 -0.82 12.75
CA PHE A 260 29.72 -2.12 12.12
C PHE A 260 30.49 -2.13 10.79
N TRP A 261 31.23 -3.21 10.55
CA TRP A 261 31.90 -3.53 9.29
C TRP A 261 31.48 -4.90 8.79
N LYS A 262 31.30 -5.06 7.48
CA LYS A 262 31.07 -6.33 6.77
C LYS A 262 32.38 -7.09 6.48
N ARG A 263 33.37 -6.92 7.38
CA ARG A 263 34.67 -7.58 7.35
C ARG A 263 35.24 -7.71 8.76
N SER A 264 36.17 -8.64 8.94
CA SER A 264 36.96 -8.76 10.15
C SER A 264 38.02 -7.65 10.22
N LEU A 265 38.08 -6.93 11.33
CA LEU A 265 39.17 -6.00 11.65
C LEU A 265 40.32 -6.75 12.31
N SER A 266 41.56 -6.38 11.96
CA SER A 266 42.77 -6.89 12.61
C SER A 266 42.95 -6.33 14.02
N GLU A 267 43.71 -7.03 14.87
CA GLU A 267 44.02 -6.57 16.23
C GLU A 267 44.64 -5.16 16.28
N LYS A 268 45.43 -4.80 15.26
CA LYS A 268 45.99 -3.45 15.10
C LYS A 268 44.88 -2.42 14.86
N GLU A 269 43.92 -2.72 14.00
CA GLU A 269 42.77 -1.84 13.75
C GLU A 269 41.89 -1.70 15.00
N ILE A 270 41.66 -2.78 15.75
CA ILE A 270 40.94 -2.75 17.03
C ILE A 270 41.68 -1.86 18.05
N SER A 271 43.01 -2.00 18.15
CA SER A 271 43.84 -1.17 19.03
C SER A 271 43.82 0.30 18.64
N THR A 272 43.82 0.61 17.34
CA THR A 272 43.67 1.98 16.83
C THR A 272 42.29 2.55 17.17
N ALA A 273 41.22 1.76 17.02
CA ALA A 273 39.89 2.14 17.44
C ALA A 273 39.85 2.46 18.94
N ALA A 274 40.42 1.61 19.80
CA ALA A 274 40.45 1.82 21.25
C ALA A 274 41.08 3.17 21.65
N ARG A 275 42.08 3.65 20.90
CA ARG A 275 42.74 4.96 21.09
C ARG A 275 41.98 6.16 20.52
N LYS A 276 40.68 6.01 20.20
CA LYS A 276 39.79 7.04 19.63
C LYS A 276 40.25 7.57 18.26
N LYS A 277 41.04 6.81 17.52
CA LYS A 277 41.52 7.14 16.16
C LYS A 277 40.72 6.40 15.08
N ILE A 278 39.39 6.40 15.20
CA ILE A 278 38.51 5.67 14.27
C ILE A 278 38.62 6.20 12.83
N ASP A 279 38.92 7.50 12.66
CA ASP A 279 39.09 8.11 11.33
C ASP A 279 40.35 7.63 10.59
N GLU A 280 41.27 6.93 11.28
CA GLU A 280 42.43 6.26 10.67
C GLU A 280 42.09 4.85 10.17
N LEU A 281 40.88 4.35 10.41
CA LEU A 281 40.38 3.08 9.91
C LEU A 281 39.59 3.27 8.62
N ASN A 282 39.48 2.20 7.81
CA ASN A 282 38.53 2.22 6.72
C ASN A 282 37.11 2.42 7.26
N THR A 283 36.34 3.25 6.54
CA THR A 283 34.98 3.65 6.90
C THR A 283 34.10 2.47 7.29
N PRO A 284 33.39 2.52 8.43
CA PRO A 284 32.42 1.50 8.80
C PRO A 284 31.21 1.49 7.85
N ASP A 285 30.67 0.30 7.58
CA ASP A 285 29.41 0.12 6.85
C ASP A 285 28.23 0.76 7.60
N PHE A 286 28.30 0.80 8.93
CA PHE A 286 27.34 1.50 9.76
C PHE A 286 27.99 2.18 10.96
N HIS A 287 27.50 3.38 11.27
CA HIS A 287 28.00 4.22 12.33
C HIS A 287 26.82 4.97 12.94
N TRP A 288 26.51 4.63 14.18
CA TRP A 288 25.57 5.35 15.02
C TRP A 288 26.33 5.96 16.20
N LYS A 289 26.00 7.21 16.54
CA LYS A 289 26.43 7.87 17.76
C LYS A 289 25.20 8.28 18.53
N LYS A 290 25.28 8.23 19.86
CA LYS A 290 24.26 8.81 20.72
C LYS A 290 24.09 10.28 20.34
N PRO A 291 22.88 10.74 20.02
CA PRO A 291 22.63 12.16 19.83
C PRO A 291 23.04 12.91 21.12
N GLY A 292 23.90 13.92 21.01
CA GLY A 292 24.26 14.74 22.17
C GLY A 292 23.05 15.50 22.73
N ASP A 293 23.13 15.95 23.99
CA ASP A 293 22.15 16.89 24.54
C ASP A 293 22.03 18.07 23.58
N SER A 294 20.83 18.30 23.07
CA SER A 294 20.57 19.33 22.06
C SER A 294 21.01 20.69 22.61
N THR A 295 22.11 21.25 22.11
CA THR A 295 22.29 22.69 22.15
C THR A 295 21.17 23.26 21.31
N ASN A 296 20.29 24.02 21.94
CA ASN A 296 19.06 24.60 21.41
C ASN A 296 19.34 25.69 20.35
N ASN A 297 20.20 25.41 19.38
CA ASN A 297 20.41 26.26 18.21
C ASN A 297 19.40 25.81 17.16
N GLN A 298 18.55 26.75 16.73
CA GLN A 298 17.73 26.60 15.54
C GLN A 298 18.63 26.22 14.36
N LEU A 299 18.71 24.92 14.04
CA LEU A 299 19.38 24.48 12.84
C LEU A 299 18.60 25.01 11.65
N ASN A 300 19.29 25.56 10.65
CA ASN A 300 18.70 26.07 9.42
C ASN A 300 18.20 24.91 8.54
N LEU A 301 17.12 24.25 8.95
CA LEU A 301 16.45 23.24 8.15
C LEU A 301 15.76 23.91 6.96
N VAL A 302 15.93 23.35 5.76
CA VAL A 302 15.31 23.84 4.52
C VAL A 302 14.55 22.72 3.82
N GLU A 303 13.45 23.09 3.16
CA GLU A 303 12.57 22.19 2.41
C GLU A 303 12.84 22.30 0.90
N THR A 304 14.01 21.84 0.44
CA THR A 304 14.39 21.90 -0.98
C THR A 304 14.06 20.64 -1.77
N GLY A 305 13.51 19.61 -1.12
CA GLY A 305 13.19 18.31 -1.72
C GLY A 305 12.06 17.59 -1.00
N THR A 306 12.01 16.26 -1.09
CA THR A 306 10.92 15.43 -0.53
C THR A 306 10.93 15.41 1.01
N HIS A 307 12.08 15.69 1.63
CA HIS A 307 12.26 15.72 3.08
C HIS A 307 13.04 16.98 3.51
N PRO A 308 12.61 17.68 4.59
CA PRO A 308 13.40 18.76 5.18
C PRO A 308 14.76 18.25 5.67
N GLY A 309 15.80 19.06 5.56
CA GLY A 309 17.12 18.69 6.08
C GLY A 309 18.02 19.89 6.35
N TYR A 310 19.19 19.63 6.93
CA TYR A 310 20.19 20.66 7.24
C TYR A 310 20.61 21.38 5.96
N GLY A 311 20.29 22.68 5.87
CA GLY A 311 20.62 23.49 4.71
C GLY A 311 22.10 23.81 4.65
N THR A 312 22.70 23.58 3.48
CA THR A 312 24.10 23.92 3.20
C THR A 312 24.27 24.59 1.84
N ILE A 313 25.32 25.40 1.71
CA ILE A 313 25.79 25.96 0.44
C ILE A 313 27.01 25.16 -0.02
N VAL A 314 27.12 24.87 -1.31
CA VAL A 314 28.30 24.21 -1.89
C VAL A 314 29.18 25.25 -2.55
N SER A 315 30.48 25.23 -2.26
CA SER A 315 31.46 26.08 -2.93
C SER A 315 32.80 25.37 -3.11
N LEU A 316 33.67 25.94 -3.94
CA LEU A 316 35.05 25.48 -4.09
C LEU A 316 35.97 26.42 -3.32
N GLU A 317 36.97 25.85 -2.63
CA GLU A 317 38.05 26.67 -2.12
C GLU A 317 38.89 27.23 -3.26
N LYS A 318 39.26 28.52 -3.17
CA LYS A 318 40.11 29.16 -4.17
C LYS A 318 41.43 28.41 -4.30
N ASN A 319 41.68 27.84 -5.47
CA ASN A 319 42.96 27.24 -5.79
C ASN A 319 43.33 27.47 -7.26
N LYS A 320 44.63 27.43 -7.55
CA LYS A 320 45.12 27.56 -8.92
C LYS A 320 45.19 26.18 -9.57
N GLY A 321 44.56 26.02 -10.73
CA GLY A 321 44.75 24.82 -11.58
C GLY A 321 43.64 23.78 -11.53
N ILE A 322 42.42 24.14 -11.14
CA ILE A 322 41.20 23.35 -11.43
C ILE A 322 40.56 23.87 -12.71
N THR A 323 39.95 22.96 -13.47
CA THR A 323 38.99 23.27 -14.51
C THR A 323 37.77 22.36 -14.36
N ILE A 324 36.62 22.93 -14.02
CA ILE A 324 35.32 22.27 -13.96
C ILE A 324 34.76 22.21 -15.38
N HIS A 325 34.49 21.00 -15.86
CA HIS A 325 33.89 20.72 -17.18
C HIS A 325 32.38 20.56 -17.08
N GLU A 326 31.89 20.06 -15.95
CA GLU A 326 30.47 19.87 -15.68
C GLU A 326 30.22 19.95 -14.18
N ALA A 327 29.17 20.66 -13.78
CA ALA A 327 28.72 20.68 -12.40
C ALA A 327 27.21 20.87 -12.35
N TRP A 328 26.53 20.06 -11.54
CA TRP A 328 25.10 20.20 -11.30
C TRP A 328 24.70 19.58 -9.96
N MET A 329 23.58 20.06 -9.43
CA MET A 329 22.88 19.47 -8.30
C MET A 329 21.55 18.85 -8.75
N GLN A 330 21.11 17.81 -8.04
CA GLN A 330 19.84 17.14 -8.24
C GLN A 330 19.25 16.76 -6.88
N PRO A 331 17.98 17.07 -6.56
CA PRO A 331 17.37 16.64 -5.31
C PRO A 331 17.38 15.12 -5.16
N LEU A 332 17.62 14.64 -3.93
CA LEU A 332 17.41 13.25 -3.57
C LEU A 332 15.92 12.99 -3.36
N GLU A 333 15.52 11.78 -3.70
CA GLU A 333 14.16 11.27 -3.52
C GLU A 333 14.10 10.29 -2.35
N THR A 334 12.89 9.88 -1.98
CA THR A 334 12.71 8.87 -0.91
C THR A 334 13.31 7.52 -1.29
N SER A 335 13.27 7.16 -2.57
CA SER A 335 13.69 5.86 -3.09
C SER A 335 14.69 6.05 -4.23
N ASP A 336 15.66 5.14 -4.38
CA ASP A 336 16.63 5.21 -5.48
C ASP A 336 16.01 4.69 -6.80
N HIS A 337 15.64 5.63 -7.67
CA HIS A 337 15.00 5.34 -8.94
C HIS A 337 15.91 4.52 -9.88
N ARG A 338 17.22 4.74 -9.85
CA ARG A 338 18.17 3.98 -10.67
C ARG A 338 18.26 2.54 -10.22
N GLU A 339 18.44 2.31 -8.92
CA GLU A 339 18.58 0.94 -8.41
C GLU A 339 17.30 0.13 -8.63
N ILE A 340 16.11 0.74 -8.47
CA ILE A 340 14.83 0.06 -8.76
C ILE A 340 14.73 -0.36 -10.23
N VAL A 341 15.03 0.54 -11.16
CA VAL A 341 14.92 0.25 -12.60
C VAL A 341 16.00 -0.74 -13.04
N ARG A 342 17.22 -0.62 -12.50
CA ARG A 342 18.34 -1.55 -12.78
C ARG A 342 18.05 -2.96 -12.26
N ALA A 343 17.30 -3.10 -11.17
CA ALA A 343 16.94 -4.38 -10.58
C ALA A 343 15.70 -5.05 -11.20
N TRP A 344 15.18 -4.56 -12.33
CA TRP A 344 14.03 -5.18 -12.98
C TRP A 344 14.34 -6.59 -13.49
N ASP A 345 13.47 -7.54 -13.13
CA ASP A 345 13.61 -8.96 -13.39
C ASP A 345 12.24 -9.62 -13.64
N LYS A 346 12.19 -10.95 -13.66
CA LYS A 346 10.93 -11.71 -13.80
C LYS A 346 9.97 -11.47 -12.62
N ASN A 347 10.49 -11.20 -11.42
CA ASN A 347 9.68 -10.99 -10.23
C ASN A 347 9.01 -9.61 -10.26
N SER A 348 9.73 -8.55 -10.63
CA SER A 348 9.14 -7.21 -10.83
C SER A 348 8.09 -7.23 -11.94
N LEU A 349 8.33 -7.99 -13.01
CA LEU A 349 7.34 -8.16 -14.08
C LEU A 349 6.04 -8.79 -13.56
N LYS A 350 6.13 -9.87 -12.78
CA LYS A 350 4.97 -10.54 -12.19
C LYS A 350 4.20 -9.63 -11.22
N ARG A 351 4.91 -8.93 -10.33
CA ARG A 351 4.28 -7.96 -9.41
C ARG A 351 3.58 -6.83 -10.18
N GLY A 352 4.22 -6.33 -11.24
CA GLY A 352 3.64 -5.33 -12.12
C GLY A 352 2.35 -5.78 -12.82
N GLN A 353 2.31 -7.04 -13.26
CA GLN A 353 1.12 -7.65 -13.85
C GLN A 353 -0.04 -7.71 -12.84
N GLU A 354 0.23 -8.12 -11.60
CA GLU A 354 -0.77 -8.16 -10.54
C GLU A 354 -1.37 -6.76 -10.30
N ILE A 355 -0.52 -5.74 -10.20
CA ILE A 355 -0.95 -4.34 -10.01
C ILE A 355 -1.78 -3.85 -11.20
N TYR A 356 -1.32 -4.10 -12.43
CA TYR A 356 -2.03 -3.69 -13.64
C TYR A 356 -3.43 -4.27 -13.70
N ASN A 357 -3.55 -5.58 -13.47
CA ASN A 357 -4.82 -6.30 -13.55
C ASN A 357 -5.77 -5.94 -12.40
N GLN A 358 -5.24 -5.47 -11.26
CA GLN A 358 -6.05 -5.07 -10.13
C GLN A 358 -6.76 -3.73 -10.33
N LEU A 359 -6.10 -2.74 -10.96
CA LEU A 359 -6.63 -1.37 -11.00
C LEU A 359 -6.46 -0.66 -12.35
N CYS A 360 -5.35 -0.88 -13.06
CA CYS A 360 -5.04 -0.12 -14.28
C CYS A 360 -5.84 -0.61 -15.50
N ILE A 361 -6.05 -1.93 -15.60
CA ILE A 361 -6.70 -2.57 -16.75
C ILE A 361 -8.12 -2.06 -16.98
N THR A 362 -8.83 -1.66 -15.92
CA THR A 362 -10.20 -1.14 -16.01
C THR A 362 -10.26 0.08 -16.93
N CYS A 363 -9.35 1.04 -16.75
CA CYS A 363 -9.33 2.26 -17.56
C CYS A 363 -8.57 2.07 -18.87
N HIS A 364 -7.43 1.39 -18.84
CA HIS A 364 -6.48 1.33 -19.98
C HIS A 364 -6.69 0.13 -20.92
N GLY A 365 -7.45 -0.88 -20.50
CA GLY A 365 -7.75 -2.06 -21.28
C GLY A 365 -6.53 -2.97 -21.53
N SER A 366 -6.62 -3.76 -22.60
CA SER A 366 -5.60 -4.65 -23.14
C SER A 366 -5.68 -4.64 -24.67
N ASP A 367 -4.78 -5.35 -25.35
CA ASP A 367 -4.83 -5.59 -26.80
C ASP A 367 -6.08 -6.36 -27.24
N LYS A 368 -6.76 -7.06 -26.32
CA LYS A 368 -7.95 -7.88 -26.61
C LYS A 368 -9.26 -7.27 -26.14
N LYS A 369 -9.22 -6.42 -25.12
CA LYS A 369 -10.40 -5.86 -24.46
C LYS A 369 -10.18 -4.40 -24.17
N GLU A 370 -11.07 -3.58 -24.71
CA GLU A 370 -11.08 -2.14 -24.54
C GLU A 370 -11.30 -1.75 -23.07
N GLY A 371 -10.62 -0.68 -22.64
CA GLY A 371 -10.83 -0.08 -21.32
C GLY A 371 -12.18 0.64 -21.24
N SER A 372 -12.66 0.88 -20.01
CA SER A 372 -13.95 1.54 -19.79
C SER A 372 -13.92 3.05 -20.03
N ILE A 373 -12.74 3.66 -20.10
CA ILE A 373 -12.56 5.11 -20.29
C ILE A 373 -12.03 5.34 -21.72
N PRO A 374 -12.88 5.80 -22.67
CA PRO A 374 -12.47 5.91 -24.08
C PRO A 374 -11.27 6.83 -24.34
N ILE A 375 -11.05 7.80 -23.46
CA ILE A 375 -9.96 8.78 -23.56
C ILE A 375 -8.68 8.35 -22.81
N ALA A 376 -8.71 7.22 -22.09
CA ALA A 376 -7.52 6.72 -21.41
C ALA A 376 -6.48 6.24 -22.44
N LEU A 377 -5.20 6.36 -22.09
CA LEU A 377 -4.12 5.93 -22.98
C LEU A 377 -4.15 4.40 -23.11
N LYS A 378 -4.48 3.90 -24.29
CA LYS A 378 -4.32 2.48 -24.62
C LYS A 378 -2.85 2.19 -24.89
N PHE A 379 -2.17 1.51 -23.99
CA PHE A 379 -0.71 1.34 -24.09
C PHE A 379 -0.28 0.58 -25.36
N HIS A 380 -1.12 -0.31 -25.89
CA HIS A 380 -0.83 -1.12 -27.07
C HIS A 380 -0.89 -0.35 -28.40
N GLU A 381 -1.45 0.87 -28.45
CA GLU A 381 -1.57 1.64 -29.71
C GLU A 381 -1.41 3.17 -29.56
N GLY A 382 -1.69 3.71 -28.38
CA GLY A 382 -1.76 5.16 -28.16
C GLY A 382 -0.39 5.84 -28.04
N LYS A 383 -0.37 7.16 -28.27
CA LYS A 383 0.81 8.01 -28.07
C LYS A 383 0.79 8.67 -26.69
N PHE A 384 1.90 8.58 -25.96
CA PHE A 384 2.02 9.22 -24.65
C PHE A 384 2.03 10.74 -24.78
N LYS A 385 1.25 11.42 -23.95
CA LYS A 385 1.16 12.89 -23.91
C LYS A 385 1.95 13.50 -22.73
N ASN A 386 2.23 12.71 -21.69
CA ASN A 386 2.96 13.14 -20.49
C ASN A 386 4.30 12.40 -20.33
N GLY A 387 4.99 12.14 -21.44
CA GLY A 387 6.25 11.38 -21.48
C GLY A 387 6.10 9.87 -21.38
N HIS A 388 7.03 9.14 -22.01
CA HIS A 388 7.00 7.68 -22.16
C HIS A 388 8.27 6.97 -21.62
N ASP A 389 9.18 7.71 -20.98
CA ASP A 389 10.27 7.10 -20.22
C ASP A 389 9.83 6.71 -18.81
N PRO A 390 10.47 5.69 -18.19
CA PRO A 390 10.06 5.18 -16.89
C PRO A 390 9.87 6.25 -15.81
N PHE A 391 10.74 7.26 -15.74
CA PHE A 391 10.64 8.32 -14.75
C PHE A 391 9.44 9.25 -14.99
N ARG A 392 9.12 9.60 -16.24
CA ARG A 392 7.90 10.38 -16.54
C ARG A 392 6.62 9.56 -16.37
N MET A 393 6.66 8.26 -16.65
CA MET A 393 5.54 7.36 -16.32
C MET A 393 5.33 7.29 -14.80
N TYR A 394 6.40 7.17 -14.01
CA TYR A 394 6.35 7.20 -12.55
C TYR A 394 5.73 8.51 -12.03
N GLN A 395 6.14 9.66 -12.57
CA GLN A 395 5.57 10.95 -12.22
C GLN A 395 4.08 11.03 -12.57
N THR A 396 3.66 10.46 -13.70
CA THR A 396 2.25 10.39 -14.08
C THR A 396 1.43 9.59 -13.08
N ILE A 397 1.93 8.42 -12.65
CA ILE A 397 1.25 7.60 -11.64
C ILE A 397 1.24 8.30 -10.26
N THR A 398 2.29 9.06 -9.94
CA THR A 398 2.43 9.74 -8.65
C THR A 398 1.62 11.02 -8.55
N LYS A 399 1.61 11.84 -9.59
CA LYS A 399 0.99 13.18 -9.60
C LYS A 399 -0.38 13.22 -10.31
N GLY A 400 -0.73 12.18 -11.05
CA GLY A 400 -1.88 12.19 -11.95
C GLY A 400 -1.62 12.98 -13.24
N TYR A 401 -2.50 12.85 -14.22
CA TYR A 401 -2.50 13.65 -15.46
C TYR A 401 -3.87 13.57 -16.17
N GLY A 402 -4.50 14.72 -16.44
CA GLY A 402 -5.86 14.75 -16.99
C GLY A 402 -6.86 14.06 -16.06
N MET A 403 -7.59 13.08 -16.58
CA MET A 403 -8.54 12.28 -15.78
C MET A 403 -7.86 11.12 -15.02
N MET A 404 -6.55 10.92 -15.19
CA MET A 404 -5.81 9.91 -14.42
C MET A 404 -5.50 10.45 -13.04
N MET A 405 -6.16 9.90 -12.02
CA MET A 405 -5.91 10.24 -10.62
C MET A 405 -4.49 9.79 -10.18
N PRO A 406 -3.86 10.50 -9.22
CA PRO A 406 -2.64 10.01 -8.59
C PRO A 406 -2.93 8.71 -7.82
N MET A 407 -1.91 7.85 -7.73
CA MET A 407 -1.99 6.56 -7.04
C MET A 407 -1.09 6.53 -5.79
N PRO A 408 -1.46 7.26 -4.71
CA PRO A 408 -0.65 7.36 -3.49
C PRO A 408 -0.57 6.03 -2.72
N GLN A 409 -1.48 5.08 -2.99
CA GLN A 409 -1.50 3.77 -2.37
C GLN A 409 -0.37 2.84 -2.81
N PHE A 410 0.41 3.18 -3.85
CA PHE A 410 1.54 2.37 -4.30
C PHE A 410 2.87 3.04 -3.95
N SER A 411 3.81 2.25 -3.46
CA SER A 411 5.20 2.68 -3.25
C SER A 411 5.90 2.99 -4.59
N THR A 412 7.03 3.69 -4.54
CA THR A 412 7.87 3.96 -5.74
C THR A 412 8.21 2.67 -6.48
N ARG A 413 8.63 1.62 -5.76
CA ARG A 413 8.95 0.32 -6.37
C ARG A 413 7.74 -0.30 -7.06
N GLN A 414 6.56 -0.32 -6.43
CA GLN A 414 5.33 -0.86 -7.01
C GLN A 414 4.90 -0.09 -8.28
N LYS A 415 5.07 1.24 -8.29
CA LYS A 415 4.84 2.06 -9.48
C LYS A 415 5.80 1.67 -10.62
N TYR A 416 7.07 1.45 -10.32
CA TYR A 416 8.03 0.97 -11.31
C TYR A 416 7.76 -0.47 -11.77
N ASP A 417 7.28 -1.36 -10.90
CA ASP A 417 6.91 -2.72 -11.27
C ASP A 417 5.77 -2.70 -12.33
N VAL A 418 4.71 -1.90 -12.13
CA VAL A 418 3.64 -1.78 -13.14
C VAL A 418 4.13 -1.11 -14.44
N ILE A 419 5.06 -0.15 -14.34
CA ILE A 419 5.71 0.43 -15.52
C ILE A 419 6.52 -0.62 -16.27
N HIS A 420 7.25 -1.49 -15.55
CA HIS A 420 7.99 -2.60 -16.16
C HIS A 420 7.05 -3.50 -16.95
N TYR A 421 5.91 -3.88 -16.35
CA TYR A 421 4.89 -4.68 -17.02
C TYR A 421 4.31 -3.99 -18.27
N ILE A 422 3.89 -2.72 -18.17
CA ILE A 422 3.37 -1.97 -19.32
C ILE A 422 4.38 -1.95 -20.48
N ARG A 423 5.66 -1.73 -20.15
CA ARG A 423 6.74 -1.69 -21.15
C ARG A 423 6.95 -3.03 -21.83
N GLN A 424 6.99 -4.13 -21.08
CA GLN A 424 7.24 -5.46 -21.66
C GLN A 424 6.02 -6.03 -22.37
N GLU A 425 4.83 -5.88 -21.79
CA GLU A 425 3.61 -6.50 -22.32
C GLU A 425 3.03 -5.71 -23.48
N TYR A 426 2.95 -4.38 -23.37
CA TYR A 426 2.28 -3.55 -24.38
C TYR A 426 3.25 -2.81 -25.29
N LEU A 427 4.18 -2.04 -24.73
CA LEU A 427 5.04 -1.19 -25.57
C LEU A 427 6.00 -2.00 -26.43
N LYS A 428 6.68 -2.99 -25.86
CA LYS A 428 7.63 -3.82 -26.60
C LYS A 428 6.96 -4.69 -27.66
N LYS A 429 5.78 -5.24 -27.38
CA LYS A 429 5.09 -6.17 -28.28
C LYS A 429 4.23 -5.48 -29.34
N HIS A 430 3.56 -4.39 -28.98
CA HIS A 430 2.51 -3.78 -29.80
C HIS A 430 2.77 -2.32 -30.16
N ASN A 431 3.53 -1.58 -29.35
CA ASN A 431 3.76 -0.14 -29.55
C ASN A 431 5.24 0.28 -29.40
N PRO A 432 6.16 -0.30 -30.20
CA PRO A 432 7.59 -0.11 -30.01
C PRO A 432 8.05 1.34 -30.23
N SER A 433 7.29 2.14 -30.98
CA SER A 433 7.56 3.58 -31.16
C SER A 433 7.53 4.38 -29.86
N GLN A 434 6.80 3.89 -28.85
CA GLN A 434 6.70 4.53 -27.53
C GLN A 434 7.66 3.87 -26.51
N LEU A 435 8.38 2.81 -26.87
CA LEU A 435 9.34 2.16 -25.99
C LEU A 435 10.65 2.95 -25.95
N SER A 436 10.79 3.81 -24.93
CA SER A 436 12.04 4.49 -24.61
C SER A 436 13.16 3.51 -24.25
N LYS A 437 14.41 3.82 -24.62
CA LYS A 437 15.58 3.02 -24.22
C LYS A 437 15.98 3.29 -22.77
N ILE A 438 16.55 2.28 -22.11
CA ILE A 438 17.13 2.38 -20.76
C ILE A 438 18.61 2.03 -20.91
N GLU A 439 19.41 3.03 -21.23
CA GLU A 439 20.87 2.92 -21.34
C GLU A 439 21.52 3.41 -20.04
N ASP A 440 22.80 3.09 -19.80
CA ASP A 440 23.50 3.51 -18.57
C ASP A 440 23.48 5.03 -18.38
N SER A 441 23.56 5.79 -19.48
CA SER A 441 23.41 7.24 -19.46
C SER A 441 22.05 7.67 -18.90
N TYR A 442 20.94 7.01 -19.27
CA TYR A 442 19.64 7.31 -18.69
C TYR A 442 19.60 6.98 -17.19
N LEU A 443 20.09 5.80 -16.82
CA LEU A 443 20.12 5.35 -15.43
C LEU A 443 20.90 6.32 -14.56
N ASP A 444 22.13 6.68 -14.95
CA ASP A 444 23.02 7.53 -14.14
C ASP A 444 22.49 8.94 -13.95
N ASN A 445 21.54 9.38 -14.79
CA ASN A 445 20.83 10.64 -14.67
C ASN A 445 19.62 10.60 -13.74
N LEU A 446 19.09 9.42 -13.40
CA LEU A 446 17.91 9.29 -12.54
C LEU A 446 18.19 9.82 -11.12
N PRO A 447 17.17 10.41 -10.45
CA PRO A 447 17.29 10.81 -9.06
C PRO A 447 17.70 9.65 -8.15
N ARG A 448 18.59 9.94 -7.21
CA ARG A 448 19.06 9.00 -6.19
C ARG A 448 18.17 9.05 -4.96
N GLY A 449 18.13 7.95 -4.23
CA GLY A 449 17.40 7.88 -2.96
C GLY A 449 18.24 8.38 -1.80
N ILE A 450 17.60 8.81 -0.72
CA ILE A 450 18.26 9.01 0.58
C ILE A 450 18.60 7.62 1.14
N SER A 451 19.90 7.32 1.28
CA SER A 451 20.39 5.99 1.67
C SER A 451 19.87 5.50 3.03
N GLN A 452 19.50 6.42 3.91
CA GLN A 452 19.01 6.11 5.25
C GLN A 452 17.49 5.85 5.34
N LEU A 453 16.75 6.04 4.24
CA LEU A 453 15.31 5.80 4.14
C LEU A 453 15.02 4.52 3.38
N ASP A 454 14.15 3.70 3.96
CA ASP A 454 13.49 2.60 3.25
C ASP A 454 12.00 2.94 3.08
N GLU A 455 11.54 3.02 1.84
CA GLU A 455 10.11 3.14 1.56
C GLU A 455 9.41 1.81 1.83
N LYS A 456 8.48 1.80 2.79
CA LYS A 456 7.67 0.60 3.06
C LYS A 456 6.76 0.31 1.88
N GLU A 457 6.82 -0.91 1.37
CA GLU A 457 5.85 -1.36 0.38
C GLU A 457 4.44 -1.28 0.96
N SER A 458 3.51 -0.77 0.15
CA SER A 458 2.09 -0.79 0.48
C SER A 458 1.64 -2.24 0.60
N LYS A 459 1.20 -2.62 1.81
CA LYS A 459 0.61 -3.93 2.05
C LYS A 459 -0.68 -4.05 1.23
N LYS A 460 -1.02 -5.27 0.78
CA LYS A 460 -2.34 -5.56 0.20
C LYS A 460 -3.42 -5.30 1.24
N THR A 461 -3.91 -4.07 1.34
CA THR A 461 -5.13 -3.76 2.07
C THR A 461 -6.28 -4.37 1.26
N PRO A 462 -7.14 -5.21 1.87
CA PRO A 462 -8.34 -5.67 1.18
C PRO A 462 -9.10 -4.47 0.62
N PRO A 463 -9.77 -4.61 -0.54
CA PRO A 463 -10.55 -3.51 -1.11
C PRO A 463 -11.46 -2.88 -0.04
N PRO A 464 -11.63 -1.55 0.01
CA PRO A 464 -12.35 -0.87 1.09
C PRO A 464 -13.73 -1.47 1.38
N TYR A 465 -14.47 -1.87 0.34
CA TYR A 465 -15.78 -2.51 0.48
C TYR A 465 -15.76 -3.85 1.23
N LYS A 466 -14.63 -4.58 1.25
CA LYS A 466 -14.49 -5.81 2.06
C LYS A 466 -14.22 -5.52 3.55
N MET A 467 -13.83 -4.29 3.86
CA MET A 467 -13.54 -3.83 5.22
C MET A 467 -14.70 -3.03 5.83
N MET A 468 -15.68 -2.63 5.02
CA MET A 468 -16.86 -1.87 5.46
C MET A 468 -17.85 -2.76 6.21
N ASP A 469 -18.43 -2.19 7.27
CA ASP A 469 -19.68 -2.67 7.86
C ASP A 469 -20.83 -1.91 7.20
N PHE A 470 -21.64 -2.61 6.41
CA PHE A 470 -22.79 -2.02 5.70
C PHE A 470 -24.07 -2.00 6.56
N GLY A 471 -23.99 -2.37 7.83
CA GLY A 471 -25.16 -2.72 8.63
C GLY A 471 -25.81 -4.02 8.15
N ASN A 472 -26.95 -4.40 8.71
CA ASN A 472 -27.63 -5.66 8.38
C ASN A 472 -28.50 -5.60 7.11
N HIS A 473 -28.46 -4.47 6.39
CA HIS A 473 -29.33 -4.15 5.28
C HIS A 473 -28.56 -3.44 4.19
N LEU A 474 -28.64 -3.91 2.95
CA LEU A 474 -27.97 -3.27 1.83
C LEU A 474 -28.88 -3.21 0.61
N PHE A 475 -29.28 -1.99 0.23
CA PHE A 475 -29.96 -1.73 -1.04
C PHE A 475 -28.95 -1.82 -2.18
N TRP A 476 -29.21 -2.70 -3.14
CA TRP A 476 -28.36 -2.87 -4.31
C TRP A 476 -29.09 -3.60 -5.45
N THR A 477 -28.42 -3.71 -6.60
CA THR A 477 -28.85 -4.62 -7.67
C THR A 477 -28.22 -5.99 -7.44
N TYR A 478 -29.04 -7.01 -7.20
CA TYR A 478 -28.56 -8.37 -6.95
C TYR A 478 -28.97 -9.32 -8.06
N GLN A 479 -27.98 -9.95 -8.66
CA GLN A 479 -28.17 -11.08 -9.55
C GLN A 479 -28.36 -12.34 -8.70
N ILE A 480 -29.51 -13.01 -8.90
CA ILE A 480 -29.91 -14.17 -8.11
C ILE A 480 -29.25 -15.44 -8.65
N GLU A 481 -29.15 -15.63 -9.96
CA GLU A 481 -28.49 -16.79 -10.56
C GLU A 481 -26.98 -16.54 -10.77
N PRO A 482 -26.07 -17.48 -10.45
CA PRO A 482 -24.64 -17.26 -10.67
C PRO A 482 -24.32 -17.36 -12.16
N GLY A 483 -23.35 -16.58 -12.64
CA GLY A 483 -22.85 -16.69 -14.02
C GLY A 483 -22.82 -15.38 -14.79
N PRO A 484 -22.42 -15.41 -16.08
CA PRO A 484 -22.41 -14.22 -16.94
C PRO A 484 -23.83 -13.69 -17.16
N LEU A 485 -23.94 -12.40 -17.48
CA LEU A 485 -25.21 -11.79 -17.85
C LEU A 485 -25.66 -12.31 -19.22
N ASP A 486 -26.52 -13.32 -19.24
CA ASP A 486 -27.31 -13.67 -20.41
C ASP A 486 -28.70 -12.98 -20.39
N THR A 487 -29.54 -13.32 -21.36
CA THR A 487 -30.86 -12.69 -21.57
C THR A 487 -31.94 -13.13 -20.59
N ASN A 488 -31.72 -14.16 -19.77
CA ASN A 488 -32.73 -14.74 -18.86
C ASN A 488 -32.30 -14.78 -17.39
N VAL A 489 -31.39 -13.90 -16.97
CA VAL A 489 -30.90 -13.84 -15.59
C VAL A 489 -31.93 -13.18 -14.67
N ASN A 490 -32.31 -13.88 -13.59
CA ASN A 490 -33.13 -13.34 -12.50
C ASN A 490 -32.36 -12.26 -11.72
N ILE A 491 -32.79 -11.01 -11.82
CA ILE A 491 -32.15 -9.87 -11.16
C ILE A 491 -33.17 -9.13 -10.31
N ALA A 492 -32.85 -8.90 -9.04
CA ALA A 492 -33.55 -7.92 -8.22
C ALA A 492 -32.92 -6.54 -8.50
N GLN A 493 -33.53 -5.77 -9.41
CA GLN A 493 -33.00 -4.47 -9.86
C GLN A 493 -32.86 -3.48 -8.70
N LYS A 494 -33.85 -3.51 -7.80
CA LYS A 494 -33.96 -2.71 -6.59
C LYS A 494 -34.08 -3.64 -5.38
N GLY A 495 -33.07 -4.48 -5.21
CA GLY A 495 -33.01 -5.44 -4.13
C GLY A 495 -32.60 -4.82 -2.80
N LEU A 496 -33.27 -5.23 -1.75
CA LEU A 496 -32.90 -5.04 -0.36
C LEU A 496 -32.38 -6.37 0.16
N ALA A 497 -31.08 -6.47 0.39
CA ALA A 497 -30.52 -7.61 1.10
C ALA A 497 -30.70 -7.42 2.60
N ILE A 498 -31.04 -8.50 3.30
CA ILE A 498 -31.34 -8.54 4.74
C ILE A 498 -30.56 -9.70 5.34
N ARG A 499 -29.77 -9.43 6.39
CA ARG A 499 -29.13 -10.48 7.21
C ARG A 499 -30.17 -11.15 8.10
N LEU A 500 -30.18 -12.48 8.13
CA LEU A 500 -31.17 -13.28 8.88
C LEU A 500 -30.57 -14.00 10.09
N ASP A 501 -29.25 -14.17 10.13
CA ASP A 501 -28.54 -14.70 11.29
C ASP A 501 -28.11 -13.58 12.26
N PRO A 502 -28.08 -13.83 13.58
CA PRO A 502 -27.54 -12.90 14.54
C PRO A 502 -26.00 -12.82 14.45
N GLY A 503 -25.43 -11.64 14.69
CA GLY A 503 -23.98 -11.49 14.84
C GLY A 503 -23.48 -10.06 14.58
N LEU A 504 -22.19 -9.85 14.87
CA LEU A 504 -21.50 -8.58 14.61
C LEU A 504 -21.03 -8.48 13.15
N GLY A 505 -20.67 -7.27 12.73
CA GLY A 505 -20.03 -7.00 11.43
C GLY A 505 -20.98 -6.84 10.23
N GLY A 506 -22.27 -6.67 10.49
CA GLY A 506 -23.26 -6.37 9.45
C GLY A 506 -23.50 -7.50 8.46
N ILE A 507 -24.14 -7.18 7.33
CA ILE A 507 -24.60 -8.13 6.33
C ILE A 507 -23.47 -8.93 5.68
N SER A 508 -22.27 -8.34 5.57
CA SER A 508 -21.11 -8.98 4.94
C SER A 508 -20.46 -10.08 5.80
N LYS A 509 -20.80 -10.14 7.09
CA LYS A 509 -20.34 -11.17 8.05
C LYS A 509 -21.45 -12.14 8.46
N GLY A 510 -22.60 -12.08 7.81
CA GLY A 510 -23.67 -13.06 7.97
C GLY A 510 -23.31 -14.41 7.37
N ASN A 511 -24.25 -15.34 7.53
CA ASN A 511 -24.24 -16.63 6.85
C ASN A 511 -25.60 -17.00 6.24
N SER A 512 -26.62 -16.16 6.46
CA SER A 512 -28.01 -16.38 6.05
C SER A 512 -28.65 -15.05 5.64
N TRP A 513 -29.25 -15.00 4.45
CA TRP A 513 -29.74 -13.74 3.88
C TRP A 513 -31.03 -13.89 3.08
N ALA A 514 -31.84 -12.83 3.08
CA ALA A 514 -32.94 -12.63 2.14
C ALA A 514 -32.61 -11.51 1.15
N ILE A 515 -33.05 -11.63 -0.10
CA ILE A 515 -33.09 -10.55 -1.08
C ILE A 515 -34.55 -10.23 -1.38
N TYR A 516 -34.98 -9.01 -1.06
CA TYR A 516 -36.34 -8.53 -1.30
C TYR A 516 -36.33 -7.44 -2.38
N ASP A 517 -37.06 -7.60 -3.48
CA ASP A 517 -37.10 -6.59 -4.54
C ASP A 517 -38.24 -5.61 -4.29
N HIS A 518 -37.87 -4.37 -3.99
CA HIS A 518 -38.83 -3.35 -3.61
C HIS A 518 -39.50 -2.64 -4.81
N ASP A 519 -39.19 -3.04 -6.05
CA ASP A 519 -39.95 -2.60 -7.22
C ASP A 519 -41.16 -3.52 -7.48
N THR A 520 -41.07 -4.79 -7.08
CA THR A 520 -42.06 -5.83 -7.39
C THR A 520 -42.71 -6.47 -6.15
N MET A 521 -42.28 -6.07 -4.96
CA MET A 521 -42.68 -6.66 -3.67
C MET A 521 -42.51 -8.17 -3.62
N ARG A 522 -41.48 -8.71 -4.28
CA ARG A 522 -41.17 -10.14 -4.28
C ARG A 522 -40.01 -10.41 -3.33
N LEU A 523 -40.13 -11.49 -2.56
CA LEU A 523 -38.97 -12.13 -1.94
C LEU A 523 -38.21 -12.88 -3.05
N ALA A 524 -37.18 -12.26 -3.61
CA ALA A 524 -36.45 -12.78 -4.76
C ALA A 524 -35.66 -14.05 -4.42
N ALA A 525 -35.00 -14.06 -3.26
CA ALA A 525 -34.28 -15.23 -2.78
C ALA A 525 -34.12 -15.27 -1.26
N ILE A 526 -33.96 -16.47 -0.72
CA ILE A 526 -33.33 -16.76 0.57
C ILE A 526 -32.14 -17.68 0.30
N TYR A 527 -30.98 -17.40 0.88
CA TYR A 527 -29.78 -18.19 0.66
C TYR A 527 -28.86 -18.21 1.88
N THR A 528 -28.00 -19.23 1.96
CA THR A 528 -26.98 -19.38 3.03
C THR A 528 -25.60 -19.63 2.44
N GLY A 529 -24.55 -19.31 3.18
CA GLY A 529 -23.17 -19.47 2.70
C GLY A 529 -22.15 -18.90 3.66
N ASP A 530 -20.88 -19.06 3.31
CA ASP A 530 -19.73 -18.45 4.00
C ASP A 530 -19.37 -17.05 3.44
N GLN A 531 -19.99 -16.67 2.32
CA GLN A 531 -19.80 -15.41 1.66
C GLN A 531 -21.16 -14.79 1.28
N PHE A 532 -21.35 -13.51 1.65
CA PHE A 532 -22.56 -12.74 1.34
C PHE A 532 -22.80 -12.65 -0.17
N VAL A 533 -21.90 -12.00 -0.91
CA VAL A 533 -22.03 -11.83 -2.37
C VAL A 533 -20.68 -11.90 -3.05
N ASN A 534 -20.71 -12.20 -4.34
CA ASN A 534 -19.63 -11.88 -5.26
C ASN A 534 -19.69 -10.38 -5.55
N TRP A 535 -18.74 -9.63 -5.00
CA TRP A 535 -18.61 -8.17 -5.12
C TRP A 535 -18.19 -7.69 -6.53
N LYS A 536 -18.41 -8.49 -7.59
CA LYS A 536 -18.21 -8.01 -8.96
C LYS A 536 -19.22 -6.91 -9.26
N GLY A 537 -18.76 -5.85 -9.91
CA GLY A 537 -19.59 -4.75 -10.39
C GLY A 537 -18.87 -3.42 -10.28
N ILE A 538 -19.30 -2.47 -11.10
CA ILE A 538 -18.63 -1.17 -11.29
C ILE A 538 -18.37 -0.40 -9.99
N ALA A 539 -19.28 -0.49 -9.01
CA ALA A 539 -19.15 0.23 -7.74
C ALA A 539 -18.19 -0.42 -6.73
N PHE A 540 -17.78 -1.67 -6.95
CA PHE A 540 -16.93 -2.41 -6.02
C PHE A 540 -15.58 -2.70 -6.66
N ASP A 541 -15.51 -3.63 -7.61
CA ASP A 541 -14.25 -4.02 -8.27
C ASP A 541 -13.98 -3.27 -9.58
N GLY A 542 -14.86 -2.34 -9.97
CA GLY A 542 -14.71 -1.54 -11.19
C GLY A 542 -15.04 -2.29 -12.47
N SER A 543 -15.40 -3.58 -12.39
CA SER A 543 -15.71 -4.37 -13.59
C SER A 543 -16.99 -3.86 -14.28
N HIS A 544 -16.95 -3.76 -15.61
CA HIS A 544 -18.07 -3.34 -16.45
C HIS A 544 -18.79 -4.56 -17.02
N GLY A 545 -20.12 -4.47 -17.19
CA GLY A 545 -20.94 -5.56 -17.72
C GLY A 545 -21.09 -6.74 -16.77
N THR A 546 -20.97 -6.50 -15.46
CA THR A 546 -21.10 -7.49 -14.39
C THR A 546 -22.02 -6.92 -13.30
N HIS A 547 -22.69 -7.81 -12.56
CA HIS A 547 -23.48 -7.43 -11.38
C HIS A 547 -23.04 -8.19 -10.14
N THR A 548 -23.31 -7.58 -9.00
CA THR A 548 -23.15 -8.21 -7.69
C THR A 548 -24.12 -9.38 -7.63
N SER A 549 -23.59 -10.59 -7.41
CA SER A 549 -24.36 -11.83 -7.44
C SER A 549 -24.28 -12.57 -6.11
N ILE A 550 -25.36 -13.25 -5.74
CA ILE A 550 -25.32 -14.15 -4.58
C ILE A 550 -24.51 -15.41 -4.92
N VAL A 551 -23.75 -15.91 -3.96
CA VAL A 551 -22.83 -17.06 -4.14
C VAL A 551 -23.24 -18.30 -3.36
N GLY A 552 -24.03 -18.12 -2.31
CA GLY A 552 -24.44 -19.19 -1.42
C GLY A 552 -25.48 -20.16 -1.99
N GLU A 553 -25.80 -21.18 -1.21
CA GLU A 553 -26.86 -22.14 -1.46
C GLU A 553 -28.22 -21.45 -1.37
N ARG A 554 -29.00 -21.56 -2.44
CA ARG A 554 -30.32 -20.95 -2.56
C ARG A 554 -31.37 -21.88 -1.96
N ILE A 555 -31.94 -21.48 -0.84
CA ILE A 555 -33.00 -22.24 -0.16
C ILE A 555 -34.36 -21.95 -0.80
N LEU A 556 -34.59 -20.68 -1.16
CA LEU A 556 -35.81 -20.26 -1.84
C LEU A 556 -35.46 -19.26 -2.95
N THR A 557 -36.11 -19.40 -4.10
CA THR A 557 -36.04 -18.41 -5.18
C THR A 557 -37.42 -18.20 -5.79
N ASN A 558 -37.73 -16.95 -6.11
CA ASN A 558 -38.90 -16.57 -6.89
C ASN A 558 -38.46 -15.92 -8.22
N PRO A 559 -39.22 -16.11 -9.31
CA PRO A 559 -38.92 -15.50 -10.60
C PRO A 559 -38.97 -13.97 -10.53
N ASP A 560 -38.36 -13.28 -11.51
CA ASP A 560 -38.46 -11.81 -11.68
C ASP A 560 -39.85 -11.40 -12.18
N ARG A 561 -40.81 -11.48 -11.26
CA ARG A 561 -42.25 -11.27 -11.45
C ARG A 561 -42.84 -10.60 -10.22
N PRO A 562 -44.05 -9.99 -10.32
CA PRO A 562 -44.73 -9.43 -9.16
C PRO A 562 -44.83 -10.44 -8.00
N GLY A 563 -44.55 -9.98 -6.78
CA GLY A 563 -44.74 -10.78 -5.56
C GLY A 563 -46.21 -10.91 -5.17
N TRP A 564 -47.06 -10.01 -5.66
CA TRP A 564 -48.51 -10.02 -5.46
C TRP A 564 -49.23 -9.96 -6.80
N ALA A 565 -50.32 -10.71 -6.95
CA ALA A 565 -51.24 -10.52 -8.06
C ALA A 565 -51.86 -9.12 -7.98
N HIS A 566 -52.26 -8.55 -9.11
CA HIS A 566 -52.94 -7.26 -9.12
C HIS A 566 -54.21 -7.34 -8.25
N PRO A 567 -54.42 -6.41 -7.30
CA PRO A 567 -55.49 -6.51 -6.29
C PRO A 567 -56.91 -6.49 -6.88
N GLU A 568 -57.09 -5.84 -8.03
CA GLU A 568 -58.37 -5.80 -8.76
C GLU A 568 -58.48 -6.83 -9.89
N THR A 569 -57.49 -6.88 -10.79
CA THR A 569 -57.57 -7.73 -12.01
C THR A 569 -57.07 -9.16 -11.80
N GLY A 570 -56.34 -9.44 -10.71
CA GLY A 570 -55.70 -10.74 -10.46
C GLY A 570 -54.54 -11.07 -11.40
N SER A 571 -54.10 -10.13 -12.25
CA SER A 571 -53.00 -10.30 -13.21
C SER A 571 -51.65 -10.50 -12.53
N TRP A 572 -50.77 -11.31 -13.14
CA TRP A 572 -49.36 -11.46 -12.78
C TRP A 572 -48.41 -10.82 -13.80
N THR A 573 -48.95 -10.27 -14.90
CA THR A 573 -48.16 -9.66 -15.97
C THR A 573 -47.67 -8.28 -15.52
N PRO A 574 -46.35 -8.08 -15.33
CA PRO A 574 -45.83 -6.82 -14.81
C PRO A 574 -46.01 -5.67 -15.81
N ILE A 575 -46.48 -4.52 -15.33
CA ILE A 575 -46.55 -3.27 -16.11
C ILE A 575 -45.38 -2.40 -15.66
N ARG A 576 -44.25 -2.49 -16.38
CA ARG A 576 -42.97 -1.82 -16.03
C ARG A 576 -42.26 -1.31 -17.29
N VAL A 577 -41.30 -0.41 -17.12
CA VAL A 577 -40.53 0.14 -18.23
C VAL A 577 -39.61 -0.93 -18.81
N LYS A 578 -39.71 -1.22 -20.10
CA LYS A 578 -38.83 -2.18 -20.79
C LYS A 578 -37.61 -1.48 -21.36
N GLY A 579 -36.41 -1.87 -20.91
CA GLY A 579 -35.13 -1.36 -21.41
C GLY A 579 -34.77 -1.92 -22.78
N LYS A 580 -33.72 -1.35 -23.40
CA LYS A 580 -33.20 -1.81 -24.70
C LYS A 580 -32.66 -3.24 -24.66
N ASP A 581 -32.23 -3.71 -23.49
CA ASP A 581 -31.80 -5.08 -23.21
C ASP A 581 -32.97 -6.05 -22.98
N GLY A 582 -34.21 -5.57 -23.09
CA GLY A 582 -35.43 -6.34 -22.88
C GLY A 582 -35.86 -6.49 -21.43
N ARG A 583 -35.06 -6.02 -20.46
CA ARG A 583 -35.34 -6.14 -19.02
C ARG A 583 -36.37 -5.11 -18.56
N LEU A 584 -37.04 -5.42 -17.45
CA LEU A 584 -38.04 -4.54 -16.85
C LEU A 584 -37.43 -3.73 -15.70
N PHE A 585 -37.69 -2.43 -15.68
CA PHE A 585 -37.13 -1.46 -14.73
C PHE A 585 -38.22 -0.64 -14.07
N GLY A 586 -37.91 -0.14 -12.87
CA GLY A 586 -38.79 0.72 -12.06
C GLY A 586 -39.87 -0.06 -11.31
N PRO A 587 -40.58 0.59 -10.39
CA PRO A 587 -41.62 -0.06 -9.60
C PRO A 587 -42.84 -0.43 -10.44
N LEU A 588 -43.62 -1.39 -9.95
CA LEU A 588 -44.99 -1.61 -10.42
C LEU A 588 -45.88 -0.37 -10.16
N PRO A 589 -47.03 -0.25 -10.86
CA PRO A 589 -47.99 0.84 -10.65
C PRO A 589 -48.45 0.99 -9.19
N LYS A 590 -48.76 2.21 -8.76
CA LYS A 590 -49.09 2.53 -7.35
C LYS A 590 -50.38 1.87 -6.85
N ASP A 591 -51.34 1.70 -7.75
CA ASP A 591 -52.60 0.97 -7.56
C ASP A 591 -52.38 -0.55 -7.44
N TRP A 592 -51.21 -1.05 -7.84
CA TRP A 592 -50.81 -2.43 -7.61
C TRP A 592 -50.04 -2.57 -6.30
N VAL A 593 -48.87 -1.94 -6.19
CA VAL A 593 -48.06 -1.97 -4.97
C VAL A 593 -47.38 -0.62 -4.70
N THR A 594 -47.21 -0.29 -3.42
CA THR A 594 -46.46 0.92 -3.01
C THR A 594 -45.57 0.61 -1.81
N PHE A 595 -44.25 0.59 -2.01
CA PHE A 595 -43.28 0.47 -0.92
C PHE A 595 -43.37 1.66 0.06
N LYS A 596 -43.43 1.40 1.36
CA LYS A 596 -43.50 2.44 2.41
C LYS A 596 -42.21 2.58 3.20
N GLY A 597 -41.48 1.49 3.40
CA GLY A 597 -40.17 1.53 4.04
C GLY A 597 -39.80 0.26 4.77
N ILE A 598 -38.67 0.35 5.47
CA ILE A 598 -38.15 -0.68 6.37
C ILE A 598 -38.27 -0.21 7.81
N PHE A 599 -38.59 -1.13 8.71
CA PHE A 599 -38.70 -0.92 10.14
C PHE A 599 -37.80 -1.94 10.84
N LEU A 600 -36.96 -1.44 11.75
CA LEU A 600 -35.98 -2.25 12.46
C LEU A 600 -36.53 -2.60 13.85
N GLY A 601 -36.82 -3.89 14.07
CA GLY A 601 -37.26 -4.41 15.36
C GLY A 601 -36.18 -5.26 16.03
N LYS A 602 -36.35 -5.54 17.33
CA LYS A 602 -35.45 -6.46 18.07
C LYS A 602 -35.47 -7.89 17.50
N SER A 603 -36.62 -8.32 16.99
CA SER A 603 -36.85 -9.69 16.52
C SER A 603 -36.50 -9.92 15.06
N GLY A 604 -36.20 -8.85 14.30
CA GLY A 604 -35.95 -8.96 12.87
C GLY A 604 -36.29 -7.69 12.09
N THR A 605 -36.25 -7.82 10.77
CA THR A 605 -36.48 -6.71 9.83
C THR A 605 -37.90 -6.76 9.30
N ALA A 606 -38.65 -5.68 9.48
CA ALA A 606 -39.98 -5.54 8.89
C ALA A 606 -39.95 -4.64 7.64
N ILE A 607 -40.69 -5.03 6.63
CA ILE A 607 -40.93 -4.27 5.41
C ILE A 607 -42.41 -3.94 5.37
N GLN A 608 -42.74 -2.66 5.18
CA GLN A 608 -44.12 -2.23 5.01
C GLN A 608 -44.36 -1.70 3.60
N TYR A 609 -45.50 -2.07 3.04
CA TYR A 609 -45.97 -1.61 1.74
C TYR A 609 -47.49 -1.70 1.65
N LEU A 610 -48.03 -1.16 0.57
CA LEU A 610 -49.44 -1.34 0.20
C LEU A 610 -49.55 -2.32 -0.97
N VAL A 611 -50.61 -3.11 -0.98
CA VAL A 611 -51.11 -3.84 -2.15
C VAL A 611 -52.50 -3.31 -2.45
N GLY A 612 -52.63 -2.51 -3.50
CA GLY A 612 -53.76 -1.58 -3.66
C GLY A 612 -53.87 -0.64 -2.46
N GLU A 613 -54.99 -0.71 -1.74
CA GLU A 613 -55.21 0.05 -0.50
C GLU A 613 -54.82 -0.73 0.78
N THR A 614 -54.50 -2.02 0.67
CA THR A 614 -54.29 -2.89 1.83
C THR A 614 -52.87 -2.77 2.36
N VAL A 615 -52.72 -2.47 3.65
CA VAL A 615 -51.42 -2.41 4.32
C VAL A 615 -50.89 -3.82 4.54
N ILE A 616 -49.66 -4.07 4.10
CA ILE A 616 -48.93 -5.32 4.36
C ILE A 616 -47.68 -5.00 5.16
N THR A 617 -47.43 -5.79 6.20
CA THR A 617 -46.16 -5.79 6.94
C THR A 617 -45.57 -7.19 6.91
N GLU A 618 -44.35 -7.30 6.39
CA GLU A 618 -43.62 -8.56 6.31
C GLU A 618 -42.38 -8.49 7.20
N THR A 619 -42.31 -9.35 8.21
CA THR A 619 -41.18 -9.42 9.14
C THR A 619 -40.36 -10.68 8.89
N PHE A 620 -39.09 -10.50 8.58
CA PHE A 620 -38.09 -11.56 8.51
C PHE A 620 -37.48 -11.71 9.89
N LEU A 621 -37.80 -12.80 10.59
CA LEU A 621 -37.32 -13.02 11.95
C LEU A 621 -35.89 -13.56 11.91
N ASN A 622 -35.07 -13.09 12.85
CA ASN A 622 -33.72 -13.60 13.00
C ASN A 622 -33.76 -15.03 13.52
N THR A 623 -32.99 -15.92 12.90
CA THR A 623 -32.91 -17.33 13.25
C THR A 623 -31.46 -17.72 13.50
N PRO A 624 -31.14 -18.41 14.62
CA PRO A 624 -29.81 -18.97 14.82
C PRO A 624 -29.60 -20.24 13.97
N ASP A 625 -30.69 -20.92 13.58
CA ASP A 625 -30.64 -22.20 12.89
C ASP A 625 -30.47 -21.98 11.38
N LYS A 626 -29.29 -22.40 10.88
CA LYS A 626 -28.95 -22.29 9.46
C LYS A 626 -29.93 -23.11 8.62
N GLY A 627 -30.52 -22.49 7.59
CA GLY A 627 -31.43 -23.15 6.65
C GLY A 627 -32.91 -23.10 7.04
N VAL A 628 -33.23 -22.64 8.25
CA VAL A 628 -34.60 -22.40 8.71
C VAL A 628 -34.90 -20.91 8.65
N PHE A 629 -36.02 -20.51 8.05
CA PHE A 629 -36.39 -19.09 7.93
C PHE A 629 -37.83 -18.86 8.33
N HIS A 630 -38.06 -17.84 9.15
CA HIS A 630 -39.39 -17.45 9.57
C HIS A 630 -39.77 -16.10 8.95
N ARG A 631 -40.91 -16.07 8.28
CA ARG A 631 -41.50 -14.88 7.68
C ARG A 631 -42.89 -14.69 8.23
N LEU A 632 -43.07 -13.65 9.05
CA LEU A 632 -44.38 -13.23 9.54
C LEU A 632 -44.98 -12.22 8.55
N ILE A 633 -46.16 -12.53 8.01
CA ILE A 633 -46.89 -11.69 7.07
C ILE A 633 -48.17 -11.22 7.75
N GLN A 634 -48.29 -9.92 7.94
CA GLN A 634 -49.48 -9.28 8.48
C GLN A 634 -50.18 -8.52 7.35
N VAL A 635 -51.40 -8.93 7.07
CA VAL A 635 -52.27 -8.34 6.05
C VAL A 635 -53.35 -7.56 6.78
N GLY A 636 -53.45 -6.26 6.52
CA GLY A 636 -54.52 -5.42 7.05
C GLY A 636 -55.88 -5.76 6.44
N ALA A 637 -56.96 -5.19 6.99
CA ALA A 637 -58.28 -5.32 6.39
C ALA A 637 -58.30 -4.69 4.99
N GLY A 638 -58.86 -5.42 4.02
CA GLY A 638 -58.94 -5.03 2.61
C GLY A 638 -60.32 -5.30 2.02
N LYS A 639 -60.56 -4.83 0.80
CA LYS A 639 -61.86 -4.99 0.10
C LYS A 639 -61.88 -6.15 -0.90
N SER A 640 -60.70 -6.67 -1.28
CA SER A 640 -60.56 -7.73 -2.27
C SER A 640 -59.68 -8.86 -1.76
N LYS A 641 -59.84 -10.03 -2.40
CA LYS A 641 -59.00 -11.19 -2.18
C LYS A 641 -57.62 -10.92 -2.77
N LEU A 642 -56.57 -11.12 -1.97
CA LEU A 642 -55.18 -10.93 -2.41
C LEU A 642 -54.49 -12.27 -2.62
N LYS A 643 -53.56 -12.33 -3.57
CA LYS A 643 -52.75 -13.51 -3.84
C LYS A 643 -51.28 -13.13 -3.83
N MET A 644 -50.50 -13.85 -3.03
CA MET A 644 -49.08 -13.59 -2.84
C MET A 644 -48.26 -14.78 -3.26
N ARG A 645 -47.21 -14.55 -4.04
CA ARG A 645 -46.22 -15.57 -4.37
C ARG A 645 -45.36 -15.86 -3.14
N VAL A 646 -45.37 -17.11 -2.70
CA VAL A 646 -44.59 -17.54 -1.54
C VAL A 646 -43.41 -18.42 -1.92
N GLY A 647 -43.47 -19.17 -3.03
CA GLY A 647 -42.36 -20.02 -3.48
C GLY A 647 -42.63 -20.76 -4.78
N LYS A 648 -41.80 -21.76 -5.09
CA LYS A 648 -41.94 -22.61 -6.28
C LYS A 648 -43.23 -23.41 -6.27
N ALA A 649 -43.75 -23.72 -7.45
CA ALA A 649 -44.93 -24.59 -7.57
C ALA A 649 -44.64 -25.97 -6.97
N THR A 650 -45.62 -26.53 -6.27
CA THR A 650 -45.55 -27.84 -5.62
C THR A 650 -46.58 -28.79 -6.22
N GLU A 651 -46.31 -30.09 -6.21
CA GLU A 651 -47.27 -31.09 -6.68
C GLU A 651 -48.53 -31.16 -5.81
N LYS A 652 -48.35 -30.93 -4.50
CA LYS A 652 -49.43 -30.88 -3.51
C LYS A 652 -49.50 -29.50 -2.88
N LEU A 653 -50.71 -28.96 -2.78
CA LEU A 653 -50.96 -27.70 -2.09
C LEU A 653 -50.91 -27.93 -0.57
N PRO A 654 -50.35 -27.02 0.23
CA PRO A 654 -50.32 -27.16 1.69
C PRO A 654 -51.71 -27.26 2.31
N ASN A 655 -52.68 -26.47 1.82
CA ASN A 655 -54.08 -26.48 2.25
C ASN A 655 -54.95 -25.72 1.20
N LYS A 656 -56.26 -25.57 1.46
CA LYS A 656 -57.24 -24.89 0.57
C LYS A 656 -56.96 -23.41 0.28
N ASN A 657 -56.05 -22.84 1.05
CA ASN A 657 -55.73 -21.42 1.08
C ASN A 657 -54.51 -21.10 0.19
N TYR A 658 -53.99 -22.09 -0.53
CA TYR A 658 -52.96 -21.97 -1.56
C TYR A 658 -53.49 -22.33 -2.94
N VAL A 659 -52.81 -21.83 -3.97
CA VAL A 659 -53.06 -22.13 -5.38
C VAL A 659 -51.76 -22.10 -6.17
N ILE A 660 -51.69 -22.82 -7.29
CA ILE A 660 -50.60 -22.67 -8.26
C ILE A 660 -51.04 -21.67 -9.35
N GLU A 661 -50.38 -20.53 -9.43
CA GLU A 661 -50.61 -19.52 -10.47
C GLU A 661 -49.27 -18.96 -10.97
N ASP A 662 -49.20 -18.62 -12.27
CA ASP A 662 -48.00 -18.07 -12.92
C ASP A 662 -46.72 -18.89 -12.58
N GLY A 663 -46.87 -20.22 -12.57
CA GLY A 663 -45.79 -21.17 -12.29
C GLY A 663 -45.26 -21.16 -10.86
N SER A 664 -46.00 -20.66 -9.86
CA SER A 664 -45.56 -20.61 -8.47
C SER A 664 -46.66 -20.92 -7.47
N LEU A 665 -46.23 -21.31 -6.26
CA LEU A 665 -47.11 -21.48 -5.11
C LEU A 665 -47.49 -20.10 -4.57
N CYS A 666 -48.80 -19.84 -4.54
CA CYS A 666 -49.38 -18.58 -4.13
C CYS A 666 -50.33 -18.77 -2.95
N ARG A 667 -50.23 -17.91 -1.92
CA ARG A 667 -51.14 -17.89 -0.76
C ARG A 667 -52.28 -16.90 -1.01
N ILE A 668 -53.51 -17.32 -0.72
CA ILE A 668 -54.75 -16.55 -0.90
C ILE A 668 -55.18 -15.90 0.43
N PHE A 669 -55.16 -14.58 0.51
CA PHE A 669 -55.66 -13.85 1.68
C PHE A 669 -57.09 -13.38 1.44
N GLU A 670 -58.00 -13.73 2.34
CA GLU A 670 -59.37 -13.21 2.30
C GLU A 670 -59.42 -11.71 2.66
N PRO A 671 -60.49 -10.96 2.34
CA PRO A 671 -60.62 -9.53 2.64
C PRO A 671 -60.82 -9.23 4.14
N SER A 672 -59.85 -9.60 4.97
CA SER A 672 -59.88 -9.48 6.42
C SER A 672 -58.47 -9.39 6.98
N SER A 673 -58.32 -8.79 8.17
CA SER A 673 -57.04 -8.77 8.87
C SER A 673 -56.55 -10.19 9.16
N GLN A 674 -55.36 -10.53 8.68
CA GLN A 674 -54.77 -11.85 8.82
C GLN A 674 -53.29 -11.73 9.22
N ALA A 675 -52.82 -12.65 10.05
CA ALA A 675 -51.41 -12.84 10.33
C ALA A 675 -51.03 -14.27 10.00
N LEU A 676 -49.92 -14.44 9.29
CA LEU A 676 -49.44 -15.72 8.79
C LEU A 676 -47.96 -15.85 9.12
N LEU A 677 -47.59 -16.91 9.83
CA LEU A 677 -46.19 -17.28 10.04
C LEU A 677 -45.82 -18.41 9.08
N LEU A 678 -44.88 -18.12 8.18
CA LEU A 678 -44.32 -19.08 7.25
C LEU A 678 -42.93 -19.52 7.70
N HIS A 679 -42.73 -20.83 7.70
CA HIS A 679 -41.43 -21.48 7.85
C HIS A 679 -40.94 -21.90 6.47
N THR A 680 -39.69 -21.59 6.16
CA THR A 680 -39.00 -22.17 4.99
C THR A 680 -37.88 -23.06 5.50
N ILE A 681 -37.99 -24.36 5.23
CA ILE A 681 -37.00 -25.38 5.60
C ILE A 681 -36.70 -26.19 4.35
N ASP A 682 -35.44 -26.22 3.91
CA ASP A 682 -34.99 -26.91 2.70
C ASP A 682 -35.85 -26.58 1.45
N GLY A 683 -36.25 -25.31 1.34
CA GLY A 683 -37.09 -24.79 0.25
C GLY A 683 -38.58 -25.18 0.31
N THR A 684 -38.99 -25.96 1.32
CA THR A 684 -40.39 -26.27 1.59
C THR A 684 -41.01 -25.20 2.47
N ILE A 685 -42.19 -24.73 2.09
CA ILE A 685 -42.95 -23.71 2.82
C ILE A 685 -43.99 -24.39 3.71
N ILE A 686 -43.95 -24.09 5.00
CA ILE A 686 -44.87 -24.61 6.00
C ILE A 686 -45.58 -23.41 6.64
N GLU A 687 -46.92 -23.42 6.62
CA GLU A 687 -47.76 -22.45 7.35
C GLU A 687 -47.99 -22.98 8.76
N GLU A 688 -47.60 -22.17 9.76
CA GLU A 688 -47.94 -22.46 11.15
C GLU A 688 -49.37 -21.98 11.42
N ASN A 689 -50.26 -22.92 11.72
CA ASN A 689 -51.62 -22.58 12.11
C ASN A 689 -51.56 -21.87 13.46
N SER A 690 -51.99 -20.61 13.50
CA SER A 690 -52.37 -19.99 14.77
C SER A 690 -53.61 -20.72 15.27
N SER A 691 -53.43 -21.55 16.30
CA SER A 691 -54.52 -22.10 17.10
C SER A 691 -55.25 -21.01 17.87
#